data_AF-A0AAU4PAC4-F1
#
_entry.id   AF-A0AAU4PAC4-F1
#
_cell.length_a   1.000
_cell.length_b   1.000
_cell.length_c   1.000
_cell.angle_alpha   90.00
_cell.angle_beta   90.00
_cell.angle_gamma   90.00
#
_symmetry.space_group_name_H-M   'P 1'
#
loop_
_entity.id
_entity.type
_entity.pdbx_description
1 polymer ?
#
loop_
_entity_poly.entity_id
_entity_poly.type
_entity_poly.pdbx_seq_one_letter_code
_entity_poly.pdbx_strand_id
1 'polypeptide(L)'
;MADDEDLEARPLQIALRTLSAPTYDEVLDQFAAMPPGGHAEAAAFLRQHAETVGSHGHERVQGPMAELALFLAERCEALGTRTPTATREPDGSGGSGEGFPRLLSRACAAEGVLGAYRVLAGHRAQFPDEPVRAAVRLLSEWGADRTRNAHAIAALGLLTEDGPSQVTARADWANHLLHEGRHRRALYHAARALSLQHAVGDAHSLVNTYLQLASVHLTMGDLPHRAEVLTQAAASVDREGTVSAVEEAAVRFQLANTLISLHRYREAVPPLERAEALAARPDNDSDGAFMPSRWDLLSCRAQVAEALGALGAAADAYRALLELPEMSTRAAPRASTLYGLVSCLRRTHRQWEAFELLSDELERAEQQGAGYLNLVSLRCTLAALLFSGTDPRLPRDLLSLETQLTQGLFDSAGSTYPCFGELLVTMGDLDLSEGHEAGAAECYRYALYVSGDTEDARQPERLPERIRERMLFSQLLLLGGPSDPIAFALSKLRERMLRLFPEGAHDLPDTRLLALQRLCGVERDPARRARMADRLAAGLRRAQERNVSRTLQDLAVPVCEAVAEVRGPQVAVELLEEVLAFHDARGRLPDPALPLGLARLLARVPGGHRRAFEVLWHHRGLRLRARESHPLLQDADQAAGLVLPLYEALLSLLFEYGDDLPLPDSQPPELLAFDLHEEAKARGMADDLVRMPLAKPSQVPQRLWDAEQRLLHTQRQLAGGERPDRAWSWRECARALTPLHEALEPFAPEYVRLRRAQPARFEEALRLLDEAAPAEGMVLASYFTGESETFCFVLASGENALRWHRIAVGRAQLHSAAEKIRLTVDGDRSAFPAVPPIKPRRPVPLPLEGLAELLLPFQELLADRGLLCVAPHGPLSVLPLGALRLPDGRYCVEQAALVYTPSISGLAALRAARRTGSGTALCVRVAAEEDLRGGGSGFEAESLPAGAGWRLSSLTGPEATPQEVLARIEQADLAYIACHGHQDHSDPENSALLLSDGTERPSRHADPASRRARRTFLRARDLAGSRTPSHVVLRACSVGWHEPDHPGEDFTGLPRALLRGGTRTVLAPVWQVDGTSSAALLDEVTGAVMRGRPMWRALWDAQRRMLADADHAYLSHPYHWAAFVPLGDWS
;
A
#
# COMPACT_ATOMS: atom_id res chain seq x y z
N MET A 1 21.99 -16.09 -55.72
CA MET A 1 20.91 -15.09 -55.83
C MET A 1 21.07 -14.19 -54.62
N ALA A 2 21.98 -13.22 -54.65
CA ALA A 2 22.05 -12.02 -55.49
C ALA A 2 21.39 -10.83 -54.77
N ASP A 3 22.15 -9.73 -54.82
CA ASP A 3 21.80 -8.34 -54.54
C ASP A 3 21.72 -7.92 -53.07
N ASP A 4 22.90 -7.74 -52.48
CA ASP A 4 23.08 -6.65 -51.51
C ASP A 4 24.32 -5.84 -51.95
N GLU A 5 24.09 -4.86 -52.82
CA GLU A 5 25.11 -3.92 -53.34
C GLU A 5 25.69 -3.01 -52.23
N ASP A 6 25.24 -3.14 -50.97
CA ASP A 6 25.77 -2.39 -49.82
C ASP A 6 27.00 -3.02 -49.15
N LEU A 7 27.46 -4.20 -49.60
CA LEU A 7 28.64 -4.88 -49.03
C LEU A 7 29.97 -4.18 -49.34
N GLU A 8 30.04 -3.31 -50.36
CA GLU A 8 31.25 -2.54 -50.67
C GLU A 8 31.41 -1.27 -49.80
N ALA A 9 30.38 -0.86 -49.04
CA ALA A 9 30.41 0.39 -48.28
C ALA A 9 30.88 0.26 -46.82
N ARG A 10 31.17 -0.94 -46.30
CA ARG A 10 31.46 -1.14 -44.85
C ARG A 10 32.69 -1.99 -44.54
N PRO A 11 33.90 -1.56 -44.97
CA PRO A 11 35.15 -2.29 -44.72
C PRO A 11 35.47 -2.48 -43.22
N LEU A 12 35.03 -1.57 -42.34
CA LEU A 12 35.29 -1.67 -40.90
C LEU A 12 34.42 -2.73 -40.20
N GLN A 13 33.18 -2.97 -40.67
CA GLN A 13 32.28 -3.99 -40.10
C GLN A 13 32.76 -5.42 -40.44
N ILE A 14 33.32 -5.60 -41.63
CA ILE A 14 33.95 -6.86 -42.06
C ILE A 14 35.24 -7.10 -41.26
N ALA A 15 36.07 -6.05 -41.09
CA ALA A 15 37.32 -6.14 -40.34
C ALA A 15 37.14 -6.39 -38.84
N LEU A 16 36.03 -5.96 -38.22
CA LEU A 16 35.74 -6.20 -36.81
C LEU A 16 35.10 -7.58 -36.54
N ARG A 17 34.34 -8.13 -37.51
CA ARG A 17 33.74 -9.48 -37.41
C ARG A 17 34.76 -10.62 -37.60
N THR A 18 35.88 -10.37 -38.27
CA THR A 18 36.95 -11.37 -38.48
C THR A 18 37.93 -11.53 -37.32
N LEU A 19 37.84 -10.71 -36.26
CA LEU A 19 38.77 -10.73 -35.11
C LEU A 19 38.38 -11.73 -34.01
N SER A 20 37.47 -12.67 -34.27
CA SER A 20 36.89 -13.58 -33.26
C SER A 20 37.09 -15.08 -33.50
N ALA A 21 38.17 -15.53 -34.16
CA ALA A 21 38.49 -16.96 -34.32
C ALA A 21 39.90 -17.31 -33.75
N PRO A 22 40.10 -18.52 -33.17
CA PRO A 22 41.32 -18.90 -32.44
C PRO A 22 42.51 -19.24 -33.37
N THR A 23 43.73 -19.19 -32.83
CA THR A 23 45.03 -19.11 -33.54
C THR A 23 45.54 -20.43 -34.12
N TYR A 24 45.64 -20.46 -35.46
CA TYR A 24 46.24 -21.47 -36.32
C TYR A 24 47.79 -21.54 -36.26
N ASP A 25 48.45 -20.47 -35.80
CA ASP A 25 49.92 -20.35 -35.86
C ASP A 25 50.68 -21.09 -34.74
N GLU A 26 50.05 -21.37 -33.59
CA GLU A 26 50.72 -22.12 -32.50
C GLU A 26 51.00 -23.60 -32.89
N VAL A 27 50.15 -24.18 -33.74
CA VAL A 27 50.32 -25.56 -34.24
C VAL A 27 51.43 -25.62 -35.29
N LEU A 28 51.55 -24.59 -36.13
CA LEU A 28 52.60 -24.50 -37.15
C LEU A 28 53.98 -24.24 -36.54
N ASP A 29 54.06 -23.43 -35.48
CA ASP A 29 55.31 -23.21 -34.73
C ASP A 29 55.78 -24.49 -34.02
N GLN A 30 54.86 -25.32 -33.50
CA GLN A 30 55.20 -26.63 -32.95
C GLN A 30 55.66 -27.62 -34.02
N PHE A 31 55.08 -27.57 -35.23
CA PHE A 31 55.54 -28.39 -36.35
C PHE A 31 56.95 -27.98 -36.80
N ALA A 32 57.21 -26.67 -36.93
CA ALA A 32 58.53 -26.14 -37.28
C ALA A 32 59.62 -26.46 -36.24
N ALA A 33 59.23 -26.70 -34.98
CA ALA A 33 60.14 -27.08 -33.89
C ALA A 33 60.41 -28.59 -33.77
N MET A 34 59.81 -29.45 -34.60
CA MET A 34 60.01 -30.90 -34.54
C MET A 34 61.38 -31.35 -35.07
N PRO A 35 61.99 -32.40 -34.50
CA PRO A 35 63.26 -32.92 -34.97
C PRO A 35 63.18 -33.55 -36.38
N PRO A 36 64.29 -33.62 -37.13
CA PRO A 36 64.31 -34.19 -38.48
C PRO A 36 63.83 -35.65 -38.48
N GLY A 37 62.77 -35.95 -39.26
CA GLY A 37 62.11 -37.25 -39.31
C GLY A 37 60.77 -37.32 -38.56
N GLY A 38 60.52 -36.46 -37.57
CA GLY A 38 59.27 -36.45 -36.80
C GLY A 38 58.05 -35.91 -37.57
N HIS A 39 58.30 -35.15 -38.64
CA HIS A 39 57.26 -34.55 -39.47
C HIS A 39 56.44 -35.59 -40.26
N ALA A 40 57.09 -36.69 -40.68
CA ALA A 40 56.43 -37.79 -41.39
C ALA A 40 55.56 -38.64 -40.45
N GLU A 41 56.03 -38.88 -39.22
CA GLU A 41 55.26 -39.57 -38.17
C GLU A 41 54.05 -38.75 -37.73
N ALA A 42 54.22 -37.43 -37.51
CA ALA A 42 53.12 -36.54 -37.17
C ALA A 42 52.08 -36.44 -38.29
N ALA A 43 52.51 -36.34 -39.55
CA ALA A 43 51.61 -36.34 -40.70
C ALA A 43 50.85 -37.67 -40.84
N ALA A 44 51.51 -38.82 -40.60
CA ALA A 44 50.86 -40.12 -40.62
C ALA A 44 49.82 -40.27 -39.49
N PHE A 45 50.15 -39.82 -38.28
CA PHE A 45 49.23 -39.82 -37.14
C PHE A 45 47.98 -38.96 -37.39
N LEU A 46 48.16 -37.78 -37.99
CA LEU A 46 47.06 -36.88 -38.33
C LEU A 46 46.14 -37.46 -39.42
N ARG A 47 46.70 -38.15 -40.43
CA ARG A 47 45.89 -38.88 -41.44
C ARG A 47 45.14 -40.05 -40.82
N GLN A 48 45.78 -40.83 -39.96
CA GLN A 48 45.13 -41.91 -39.22
C GLN A 48 44.01 -41.38 -38.32
N HIS A 49 44.21 -40.23 -37.66
CA HIS A 49 43.19 -39.58 -36.86
C HIS A 49 42.00 -39.11 -37.73
N ALA A 50 42.25 -38.55 -38.91
CA ALA A 50 41.21 -38.17 -39.87
C ALA A 50 40.36 -39.38 -40.33
N GLU A 51 40.98 -40.54 -40.58
CA GLU A 51 40.27 -41.78 -40.92
C GLU A 51 39.45 -42.34 -39.74
N THR A 52 39.97 -42.21 -38.51
CA THR A 52 39.30 -42.68 -37.29
C THR A 52 38.08 -41.82 -36.96
N VAL A 53 38.19 -40.51 -37.15
CA VAL A 53 37.11 -39.53 -36.94
C VAL A 53 36.07 -39.62 -38.06
N GLY A 54 36.46 -39.97 -39.29
CA GLY A 54 35.54 -40.16 -40.43
C GLY A 54 34.71 -41.46 -40.38
N SER A 55 35.11 -42.47 -39.61
CA SER A 55 34.45 -43.79 -39.56
C SER A 55 33.37 -43.94 -38.47
N HIS A 56 33.17 -42.95 -37.59
CA HIS A 56 32.25 -43.00 -36.46
C HIS A 56 31.05 -42.03 -36.57
N GLY A 57 30.24 -42.19 -37.63
CA GLY A 57 28.77 -42.01 -37.60
C GLY A 57 28.09 -40.67 -37.28
N HIS A 58 28.78 -39.54 -37.03
CA HIS A 58 28.12 -38.24 -36.79
C HIS A 58 28.68 -37.08 -37.66
N GLU A 59 28.05 -36.85 -38.83
CA GLU A 59 28.55 -35.97 -39.90
C GLU A 59 28.60 -34.45 -39.60
N ARG A 60 27.86 -33.92 -38.61
CA ARG A 60 27.72 -32.44 -38.44
C ARG A 60 28.84 -31.74 -37.66
N VAL A 61 29.71 -32.46 -36.97
CA VAL A 61 30.85 -31.87 -36.21
C VAL A 61 32.18 -32.51 -36.61
N GLN A 62 32.17 -33.74 -37.12
CA GLN A 62 33.38 -34.51 -37.39
C GLN A 62 33.95 -34.33 -38.81
N GLY A 63 33.13 -33.92 -39.80
CA GLY A 63 33.61 -33.64 -41.16
C GLY A 63 34.65 -32.51 -41.23
N PRO A 64 34.39 -31.32 -40.64
CA PRO A 64 35.36 -30.24 -40.59
C PRO A 64 36.64 -30.58 -39.81
N MET A 65 36.53 -31.45 -38.81
CA MET A 65 37.68 -31.91 -38.00
C MET A 65 38.56 -32.90 -38.76
N ALA A 66 37.97 -33.78 -39.57
CA ALA A 66 38.71 -34.69 -40.43
C ALA A 66 39.42 -33.93 -41.58
N GLU A 67 38.75 -32.95 -42.18
CA GLU A 67 39.34 -32.07 -43.20
C GLU A 67 40.49 -31.21 -42.63
N LEU A 68 40.33 -30.69 -41.41
CA LEU A 68 41.38 -29.94 -40.72
C LEU A 68 42.61 -30.81 -40.41
N ALA A 69 42.40 -32.05 -39.96
CA ALA A 69 43.49 -32.99 -39.69
C ALA A 69 44.26 -33.39 -40.96
N LEU A 70 43.56 -33.61 -42.08
CA LEU A 70 44.17 -33.86 -43.40
C LEU A 70 44.98 -32.66 -43.89
N PHE A 71 44.42 -31.45 -43.78
CA PHE A 71 45.10 -30.21 -44.16
C PHE A 71 46.37 -29.95 -43.34
N LEU A 72 46.33 -30.20 -42.03
CA LEU A 72 47.51 -30.07 -41.15
C LEU A 72 48.59 -31.11 -41.46
N ALA A 73 48.21 -32.33 -41.88
CA ALA A 73 49.15 -33.35 -42.31
C ALA A 73 49.94 -32.94 -43.57
N GLU A 74 49.27 -32.34 -44.56
CA GLU A 74 49.93 -31.83 -45.79
C GLU A 74 50.91 -30.69 -45.50
N ARG A 75 50.55 -29.79 -44.56
CA ARG A 75 51.42 -28.67 -44.16
C ARG A 75 52.63 -29.11 -43.35
N CYS A 76 52.47 -30.13 -42.49
CA CYS A 76 53.57 -30.74 -41.74
C CYS A 76 54.61 -31.40 -42.66
N GLU A 77 54.19 -32.10 -43.72
CA GLU A 77 55.11 -32.68 -44.73
C GLU A 77 55.85 -31.60 -45.54
N ALA A 78 55.16 -30.53 -45.93
CA ALA A 78 55.77 -29.45 -46.71
C ALA A 78 56.90 -28.72 -45.94
N LEU A 79 56.79 -28.62 -44.61
CA LEU A 79 57.81 -27.99 -43.77
C LEU A 79 59.10 -28.81 -43.64
N GLY A 80 59.02 -30.14 -43.69
CA GLY A 80 60.18 -31.03 -43.63
C GLY A 80 61.12 -30.96 -44.84
N THR A 81 60.77 -30.22 -45.90
CA THR A 81 61.51 -30.18 -47.17
C THR A 81 62.33 -28.89 -47.41
N ARG A 82 62.37 -27.94 -46.45
CA ARG A 82 63.04 -26.64 -46.63
C ARG A 82 64.36 -26.51 -45.84
N THR A 83 65.47 -26.27 -46.53
CA THR A 83 66.80 -25.92 -45.97
C THR A 83 67.00 -24.39 -45.83
N PRO A 84 67.75 -23.86 -44.83
CA PRO A 84 67.85 -22.42 -44.59
C PRO A 84 69.19 -21.77 -45.02
N THR A 85 69.13 -20.65 -45.74
CA THR A 85 70.17 -19.59 -45.96
C THR A 85 69.43 -18.31 -46.43
N ALA A 86 69.81 -17.03 -46.25
CA ALA A 86 70.93 -16.28 -45.68
C ALA A 86 70.47 -14.82 -45.37
N THR A 87 71.41 -14.02 -44.85
CA THR A 87 71.38 -12.67 -44.23
C THR A 87 71.27 -11.41 -45.12
N ARG A 88 70.95 -10.27 -44.45
CA ARG A 88 71.28 -8.83 -44.71
C ARG A 88 70.50 -8.10 -45.85
N GLU A 89 70.24 -6.79 -45.84
CA GLU A 89 70.80 -5.58 -45.20
C GLU A 89 69.77 -4.40 -45.26
N PRO A 90 69.98 -3.24 -44.60
CA PRO A 90 69.12 -2.05 -44.69
C PRO A 90 69.73 -0.93 -45.56
N ASP A 91 68.90 -0.20 -46.33
CA ASP A 91 69.13 1.23 -46.63
C ASP A 91 67.86 1.91 -47.19
N GLY A 92 67.77 3.23 -47.00
CA GLY A 92 66.51 3.97 -47.06
C GLY A 92 66.19 4.81 -48.32
N SER A 93 65.20 5.68 -48.11
CA SER A 93 64.87 6.95 -48.78
C SER A 93 63.49 7.01 -49.49
N GLY A 94 62.71 8.04 -49.09
CA GLY A 94 61.82 8.79 -49.99
C GLY A 94 60.30 8.63 -49.84
N GLY A 95 59.62 9.68 -49.35
CA GLY A 95 58.40 10.16 -50.00
C GLY A 95 57.06 10.14 -49.23
N SER A 96 56.62 11.35 -48.85
CA SER A 96 55.23 11.84 -48.69
C SER A 96 54.31 11.22 -47.62
N GLY A 97 53.72 12.11 -46.80
CA GLY A 97 52.81 11.76 -45.70
C GLY A 97 51.53 11.05 -46.15
N GLU A 98 51.22 9.95 -45.47
CA GLU A 98 49.91 9.32 -45.51
C GLU A 98 48.99 10.00 -44.49
N GLY A 99 47.86 10.56 -44.93
CA GLY A 99 46.80 11.01 -44.03
C GLY A 99 46.12 9.84 -43.33
N PHE A 100 45.59 10.08 -42.12
CA PHE A 100 44.94 9.10 -41.24
C PHE A 100 43.95 8.14 -41.94
N PRO A 101 43.10 8.56 -42.91
CA PRO A 101 42.20 7.65 -43.63
C PRO A 101 42.92 6.55 -44.45
N ARG A 102 44.08 6.86 -45.03
CA ARG A 102 44.89 5.87 -45.78
C ARG A 102 45.59 4.89 -44.84
N LEU A 103 45.98 5.37 -43.67
CA LEU A 103 46.60 4.58 -42.61
C LEU A 103 45.61 3.59 -42.00
N LEU A 104 44.35 4.01 -41.81
CA LEU A 104 43.24 3.15 -41.38
C LEU A 104 42.86 2.12 -42.46
N SER A 105 42.80 2.53 -43.74
CA SER A 105 42.56 1.61 -44.86
C SER A 105 43.66 0.54 -44.99
N ARG A 106 44.93 0.91 -44.79
CA ARG A 106 46.06 -0.05 -44.71
C ARG A 106 45.97 -0.97 -43.50
N ALA A 107 45.51 -0.47 -42.35
CA ALA A 107 45.30 -1.30 -41.17
C ALA A 107 44.14 -2.30 -41.37
N CYS A 108 43.05 -1.89 -42.03
CA CYS A 108 41.94 -2.77 -42.40
C CYS A 108 42.30 -3.79 -43.49
N ALA A 109 43.27 -3.47 -44.34
CA ALA A 109 43.78 -4.38 -45.38
C ALA A 109 44.88 -5.33 -44.88
N ALA A 110 45.31 -5.21 -43.62
CA ALA A 110 46.32 -6.07 -43.03
C ALA A 110 45.69 -7.37 -42.49
N GLU A 111 46.36 -8.51 -42.71
CA GLU A 111 45.85 -9.81 -42.25
C GLU A 111 45.88 -9.92 -40.71
N GLY A 112 44.70 -10.07 -40.11
CA GLY A 112 44.50 -10.32 -38.69
C GLY A 112 44.72 -9.12 -37.75
N VAL A 113 44.31 -9.28 -36.49
CA VAL A 113 44.41 -8.27 -35.41
C VAL A 113 45.84 -7.72 -35.27
N LEU A 114 46.83 -8.61 -35.35
CA LEU A 114 48.25 -8.28 -35.20
C LEU A 114 48.81 -7.50 -36.40
N GLY A 115 48.28 -7.75 -37.61
CA GLY A 115 48.60 -6.98 -38.81
C GLY A 115 48.11 -5.54 -38.71
N ALA A 116 46.84 -5.37 -38.34
CA ALA A 116 46.24 -4.06 -38.08
C ALA A 116 46.98 -3.33 -36.93
N TYR A 117 47.30 -4.04 -35.85
CA TYR A 117 48.07 -3.50 -34.72
C TYR A 117 49.48 -3.04 -35.14
N ARG A 118 50.22 -3.79 -35.95
CA ARG A 118 51.57 -3.40 -36.41
C ARG A 118 51.55 -2.13 -37.27
N VAL A 119 50.55 -2.00 -38.15
CA VAL A 119 50.35 -0.80 -38.98
C VAL A 119 50.07 0.43 -38.11
N LEU A 120 49.17 0.28 -37.12
CA LEU A 120 48.79 1.36 -36.21
C LEU A 120 49.91 1.67 -35.19
N ALA A 121 50.57 0.69 -34.61
CA ALA A 121 51.65 0.88 -33.64
C ALA A 121 52.88 1.59 -34.26
N GLY A 122 53.20 1.31 -35.53
CA GLY A 122 54.29 1.95 -36.26
C GLY A 122 54.10 3.45 -36.54
N HIS A 123 52.85 3.94 -36.45
CA HIS A 123 52.50 5.34 -36.74
C HIS A 123 51.92 6.06 -35.52
N ARG A 124 52.20 5.55 -34.30
CA ARG A 124 51.66 6.02 -33.00
C ARG A 124 51.76 7.54 -32.76
N ALA A 125 52.76 8.20 -33.36
CA ALA A 125 53.00 9.64 -33.24
C ALA A 125 52.07 10.51 -34.10
N GLN A 126 51.34 9.92 -35.06
CA GLN A 126 50.49 10.65 -36.00
C GLN A 126 49.00 10.70 -35.57
N PHE A 127 48.63 10.07 -34.46
CA PHE A 127 47.23 10.03 -33.99
C PHE A 127 46.92 11.14 -32.98
N PRO A 128 46.01 12.07 -33.30
CA PRO A 128 45.73 13.21 -32.43
C PRO A 128 44.91 12.83 -31.18
N ASP A 129 43.94 11.91 -31.29
CA ASP A 129 42.94 11.69 -30.24
C ASP A 129 43.27 10.57 -29.23
N GLU A 130 42.94 10.82 -27.95
CA GLU A 130 43.11 9.90 -26.81
C GLU A 130 42.55 8.47 -27.03
N PRO A 131 41.39 8.26 -27.66
CA PRO A 131 40.80 6.93 -27.80
C PRO A 131 41.64 6.00 -28.67
N VAL A 132 42.38 6.51 -29.66
CA VAL A 132 43.28 5.72 -30.51
C VAL A 132 44.49 5.23 -29.71
N ARG A 133 45.02 6.08 -28.82
CA ARG A 133 46.13 5.72 -27.92
C ARG A 133 45.69 4.75 -26.82
N ALA A 134 44.42 4.75 -26.45
CA ALA A 134 43.83 3.80 -25.51
C ALA A 134 43.51 2.46 -26.19
N ALA A 135 42.93 2.49 -27.39
CA ALA A 135 42.74 1.32 -28.25
C ALA A 135 44.05 0.57 -28.46
N VAL A 136 45.11 1.27 -28.89
CA VAL A 136 46.45 0.67 -29.11
C VAL A 136 47.03 0.08 -27.82
N ARG A 137 46.71 0.61 -26.64
CA ARG A 137 47.11 0.03 -25.35
C ARG A 137 46.32 -1.24 -25.01
N LEU A 138 44.99 -1.20 -25.13
CA LEU A 138 44.13 -2.36 -24.91
C LEU A 138 44.44 -3.51 -25.89
N LEU A 139 44.74 -3.18 -27.15
CA LEU A 139 45.21 -4.12 -28.18
C LEU A 139 46.60 -4.70 -27.88
N SER A 140 47.46 -3.97 -27.17
CA SER A 140 48.80 -4.47 -26.80
C SER A 140 48.77 -5.49 -25.66
N GLU A 141 47.66 -5.56 -24.93
CA GLU A 141 47.40 -6.54 -23.84
C GLU A 141 46.43 -7.65 -24.29
N TRP A 142 46.24 -7.82 -25.61
CA TRP A 142 45.27 -8.76 -26.18
C TRP A 142 45.52 -10.19 -25.68
N GLY A 143 44.52 -10.75 -24.99
CA GLY A 143 44.54 -12.09 -24.40
C GLY A 143 43.14 -12.70 -24.37
N ALA A 144 42.97 -13.86 -23.73
CA ALA A 144 41.71 -14.62 -23.67
C ALA A 144 40.53 -13.93 -22.95
N ASP A 145 40.73 -12.70 -22.44
CA ASP A 145 39.72 -11.90 -21.76
C ASP A 145 38.82 -11.18 -22.78
N ARG A 146 37.64 -11.75 -23.03
CA ARG A 146 36.61 -11.23 -23.95
C ARG A 146 36.22 -9.77 -23.67
N THR A 147 36.29 -9.34 -22.42
CA THR A 147 35.86 -8.01 -21.99
C THR A 147 36.83 -6.90 -22.43
N ARG A 148 38.15 -7.14 -22.35
CA ARG A 148 39.17 -6.19 -22.81
C ARG A 148 39.15 -6.01 -24.33
N ASN A 149 38.88 -7.09 -25.06
CA ASN A 149 38.79 -7.07 -26.51
C ASN A 149 37.57 -6.25 -26.99
N ALA A 150 36.43 -6.32 -26.27
CA ALA A 150 35.26 -5.48 -26.54
C ALA A 150 35.55 -3.98 -26.34
N HIS A 151 36.30 -3.62 -25.30
CA HIS A 151 36.70 -2.22 -25.04
C HIS A 151 37.66 -1.66 -26.09
N ALA A 152 38.58 -2.48 -26.61
CA ALA A 152 39.47 -2.10 -27.72
C ALA A 152 38.67 -1.84 -29.01
N ILE A 153 37.65 -2.67 -29.29
CA ILE A 153 36.75 -2.51 -30.43
C ILE A 153 35.93 -1.21 -30.30
N ALA A 154 35.37 -0.93 -29.12
CA ALA A 154 34.65 0.32 -28.85
C ALA A 154 35.52 1.57 -29.08
N ALA A 155 36.79 1.53 -28.62
CA ALA A 155 37.74 2.61 -28.80
C ALA A 155 38.09 2.88 -30.27
N LEU A 156 38.24 1.82 -31.08
CA LEU A 156 38.45 1.94 -32.53
C LEU A 156 37.19 2.41 -33.26
N GLY A 157 36.00 1.98 -32.82
CA GLY A 157 34.72 2.41 -33.40
C GLY A 157 34.47 3.92 -33.33
N LEU A 158 35.12 4.64 -32.39
CA LEU A 158 35.07 6.11 -32.29
C LEU A 158 35.66 6.84 -33.51
N LEU A 159 36.44 6.14 -34.32
CA LEU A 159 37.07 6.65 -35.53
C LEU A 159 36.19 6.53 -36.77
N THR A 160 35.02 5.92 -36.64
CA THR A 160 34.03 5.82 -37.73
C THR A 160 33.44 7.19 -38.05
N GLU A 161 33.22 7.45 -39.33
CA GLU A 161 32.42 8.59 -39.82
C GLU A 161 30.92 8.25 -39.92
N ASP A 162 30.57 6.96 -39.78
CA ASP A 162 29.19 6.48 -39.77
C ASP A 162 28.48 6.86 -38.47
N GLY A 163 27.42 7.67 -38.58
CA GLY A 163 26.68 8.22 -37.43
C GLY A 163 26.21 7.16 -36.42
N PRO A 164 25.44 6.13 -36.84
CA PRO A 164 24.98 5.06 -35.95
C PRO A 164 26.11 4.28 -35.29
N SER A 165 27.14 3.88 -36.05
CA SER A 165 28.30 3.16 -35.50
C SER A 165 29.07 4.01 -34.49
N GLN A 166 29.16 5.32 -34.72
CA GLN A 166 29.82 6.25 -33.81
C GLN A 166 29.04 6.45 -32.51
N VAL A 167 27.70 6.38 -32.52
CA VAL A 167 26.86 6.41 -31.31
C VAL A 167 27.14 5.18 -30.45
N THR A 168 27.05 3.98 -31.02
CA THR A 168 27.29 2.71 -30.31
C THR A 168 28.70 2.66 -29.73
N ALA A 169 29.71 3.02 -30.53
CA ALA A 169 31.11 3.05 -30.07
C ALA A 169 31.33 4.03 -28.91
N ARG A 170 30.65 5.18 -28.92
CA ARG A 170 30.70 6.15 -27.80
C ARG A 170 30.01 5.64 -26.54
N ALA A 171 28.88 4.94 -26.68
CA ALA A 171 28.18 4.33 -25.55
C ALA A 171 29.02 3.23 -24.89
N ASP A 172 29.57 2.30 -25.69
CA ASP A 172 30.41 1.21 -25.19
C ASP A 172 31.71 1.73 -24.55
N TRP A 173 32.30 2.78 -25.14
CA TRP A 173 33.48 3.42 -24.57
C TRP A 173 33.18 4.15 -23.26
N ALA A 174 31.99 4.75 -23.13
CA ALA A 174 31.57 5.34 -21.86
C ALA A 174 31.44 4.27 -20.75
N ASN A 175 30.87 3.11 -21.07
CA ASN A 175 30.77 1.98 -20.13
C ASN A 175 32.15 1.44 -19.70
N HIS A 176 33.10 1.33 -20.63
CA HIS A 176 34.47 0.99 -20.29
C HIS A 176 35.10 1.97 -19.29
N LEU A 177 34.98 3.27 -19.59
CA LEU A 177 35.52 4.33 -18.74
C LEU A 177 34.86 4.36 -17.35
N LEU A 178 33.59 3.98 -17.23
CA LEU A 178 32.93 3.78 -15.94
C LEU A 178 33.58 2.64 -15.15
N HIS A 179 33.83 1.49 -15.79
CA HIS A 179 34.49 0.35 -15.14
C HIS A 179 35.92 0.69 -14.67
N GLU A 180 36.63 1.58 -15.37
CA GLU A 180 37.94 2.09 -14.96
C GLU A 180 37.88 3.21 -13.89
N GLY A 181 36.69 3.61 -13.42
CA GLY A 181 36.51 4.72 -12.47
C GLY A 181 36.76 6.12 -13.08
N ARG A 182 36.81 6.25 -14.41
CA ARG A 182 37.10 7.50 -15.14
C ARG A 182 35.81 8.28 -15.46
N HIS A 183 35.03 8.55 -14.42
CA HIS A 183 33.65 9.04 -14.51
C HIS A 183 33.45 10.30 -15.39
N ARG A 184 34.31 11.32 -15.28
CA ARG A 184 34.19 12.56 -16.08
C ARG A 184 34.34 12.32 -17.59
N ARG A 185 35.18 11.35 -17.99
CA ARG A 185 35.37 11.02 -19.42
C ARG A 185 34.23 10.16 -19.92
N ALA A 186 33.74 9.22 -19.09
CA ALA A 186 32.53 8.46 -19.41
C ALA A 186 31.35 9.38 -19.70
N LEU A 187 31.12 10.40 -18.86
CA LEU A 187 30.07 11.40 -19.05
C LEU A 187 30.19 12.15 -20.37
N TYR A 188 31.40 12.60 -20.73
CA TYR A 188 31.65 13.27 -22.01
C TYR A 188 31.26 12.38 -23.20
N HIS A 189 31.66 11.10 -23.19
CA HIS A 189 31.37 10.19 -24.28
C HIS A 189 29.89 9.82 -24.37
N ALA A 190 29.21 9.59 -23.24
CA ALA A 190 27.77 9.32 -23.20
C ALA A 190 26.93 10.52 -23.64
N ALA A 191 27.25 11.74 -23.20
CA ALA A 191 26.53 12.95 -23.63
C ALA A 191 26.73 13.23 -25.13
N ARG A 192 27.92 12.94 -25.66
CA ARG A 192 28.19 13.06 -27.10
C ARG A 192 27.48 12.00 -27.92
N ALA A 193 27.36 10.77 -27.41
CA ALA A 193 26.55 9.72 -28.03
C ALA A 193 25.09 10.18 -28.17
N LEU A 194 24.51 10.75 -27.11
CA LEU A 194 23.13 11.27 -27.13
C LEU A 194 22.95 12.40 -28.16
N SER A 195 23.89 13.34 -28.19
CA SER A 195 23.87 14.46 -29.15
C SER A 195 23.92 13.99 -30.61
N LEU A 196 24.72 12.95 -30.88
CA LEU A 196 24.82 12.34 -32.22
C LEU A 196 23.54 11.56 -32.56
N GLN A 197 22.96 10.86 -31.60
CA GLN A 197 21.73 10.10 -31.80
C GLN A 197 20.54 11.02 -32.17
N HIS A 198 20.45 12.20 -31.56
CA HIS A 198 19.49 13.24 -31.97
C HIS A 198 19.67 13.70 -33.42
N ALA A 199 20.90 13.71 -33.94
CA ALA A 199 21.19 14.06 -35.33
C ALA A 199 20.90 12.91 -36.32
N VAL A 200 20.99 11.65 -35.86
CA VAL A 200 20.68 10.45 -36.65
C VAL A 200 19.17 10.25 -36.81
N GLY A 201 18.37 10.64 -35.81
CA GLY A 201 16.90 10.65 -35.91
C GLY A 201 16.21 9.29 -35.72
N ASP A 202 16.89 8.29 -35.15
CA ASP A 202 16.27 7.01 -34.78
C ASP A 202 15.77 7.03 -33.32
N ALA A 203 14.43 7.02 -33.18
CA ALA A 203 13.67 7.05 -31.94
C ALA A 203 13.98 5.90 -30.98
N HIS A 204 14.15 4.67 -31.50
CA HIS A 204 14.32 3.47 -30.68
C HIS A 204 15.71 3.47 -30.00
N SER A 205 16.74 3.77 -30.78
CA SER A 205 18.11 3.89 -30.26
C SER A 205 18.33 5.13 -29.38
N LEU A 206 17.45 6.14 -29.49
CA LEU A 206 17.47 7.34 -28.63
C LEU A 206 17.18 7.00 -27.16
N VAL A 207 16.16 6.16 -26.90
CA VAL A 207 15.80 5.74 -25.54
C VAL A 207 16.96 5.00 -24.86
N ASN A 208 17.58 4.05 -25.56
CA ASN A 208 18.73 3.32 -25.05
C ASN A 208 19.89 4.26 -24.72
N THR A 209 20.14 5.26 -25.56
CA THR A 209 21.21 6.24 -25.33
C THR A 209 20.95 7.12 -24.10
N TYR A 210 19.71 7.51 -23.86
CA TYR A 210 19.31 8.20 -22.62
C TYR A 210 19.53 7.32 -21.37
N LEU A 211 19.13 6.04 -21.42
CA LEU A 211 19.32 5.11 -20.31
C LEU A 211 20.81 4.90 -19.97
N GLN A 212 21.68 4.84 -20.99
CA GLN A 212 23.13 4.75 -20.79
C GLN A 212 23.69 6.00 -20.11
N LEU A 213 23.30 7.20 -20.56
CA LEU A 213 23.70 8.45 -19.90
C LEU A 213 23.20 8.51 -18.45
N ALA A 214 21.97 8.05 -18.19
CA ALA A 214 21.42 7.96 -16.84
C ALA A 214 22.22 6.99 -15.94
N SER A 215 22.70 5.87 -16.48
CA SER A 215 23.57 4.90 -15.79
C SER A 215 24.92 5.51 -15.37
N VAL A 216 25.49 6.36 -16.23
CA VAL A 216 26.71 7.12 -15.91
C VAL A 216 26.48 8.02 -14.70
N HIS A 217 25.40 8.81 -14.69
CA HIS A 217 25.07 9.68 -13.55
C HIS A 217 24.79 8.88 -12.27
N LEU A 218 24.14 7.71 -12.37
CA LEU A 218 23.94 6.80 -11.22
C LEU A 218 25.28 6.38 -10.60
N THR A 219 26.22 5.93 -11.43
CA THR A 219 27.54 5.46 -10.98
C THR A 219 28.34 6.60 -10.34
N MET A 220 28.10 7.84 -10.78
CA MET A 220 28.69 9.06 -10.19
C MET A 220 28.03 9.52 -8.89
N GLY A 221 26.87 8.96 -8.52
CA GLY A 221 26.05 9.45 -7.42
C GLY A 221 25.33 10.79 -7.72
N ASP A 222 25.31 11.23 -8.98
CA ASP A 222 24.70 12.50 -9.41
C ASP A 222 23.22 12.30 -9.79
N LEU A 223 22.42 12.03 -8.76
CA LEU A 223 21.00 11.74 -8.90
C LEU A 223 20.17 12.90 -9.51
N PRO A 224 20.44 14.20 -9.23
CA PRO A 224 19.69 15.29 -9.83
C PRO A 224 19.77 15.32 -11.36
N HIS A 225 20.98 15.27 -11.92
CA HIS A 225 21.15 15.25 -13.39
C HIS A 225 20.64 13.94 -13.99
N ARG A 226 20.76 12.81 -13.27
CA ARG A 226 20.13 11.55 -13.69
C ARG A 226 18.61 11.73 -13.90
N ALA A 227 17.93 12.41 -12.97
CA ALA A 227 16.49 12.65 -13.08
C ALA A 227 16.15 13.57 -14.27
N GLU A 228 16.94 14.61 -14.53
CA GLU A 228 16.77 15.48 -15.71
C GLU A 228 16.87 14.69 -17.02
N VAL A 229 17.91 13.86 -17.16
CA VAL A 229 18.13 13.01 -18.34
C VAL A 229 16.96 12.04 -18.55
N LEU A 230 16.48 11.39 -17.48
CA LEU A 230 15.35 10.47 -17.56
C LEU A 230 14.01 11.17 -17.83
N THR A 231 13.84 12.41 -17.37
CA THR A 231 12.66 13.24 -17.69
C THR A 231 12.63 13.61 -19.18
N GLN A 232 13.79 13.94 -19.75
CA GLN A 232 13.92 14.19 -21.19
C GLN A 232 13.62 12.91 -22.00
N ALA A 233 14.12 11.76 -21.54
CA ALA A 233 13.84 10.47 -22.16
C ALA A 233 12.33 10.17 -22.20
N ALA A 234 11.64 10.35 -21.06
CA ALA A 234 10.20 10.17 -20.97
C ALA A 234 9.41 11.10 -21.92
N ALA A 235 9.82 12.38 -22.02
CA ALA A 235 9.20 13.34 -22.94
C ALA A 235 9.48 13.04 -24.43
N SER A 236 10.58 12.37 -24.75
CA SER A 236 10.83 11.84 -26.10
C SER A 236 9.89 10.67 -26.43
N VAL A 237 9.71 9.73 -25.49
CA VAL A 237 8.79 8.60 -25.67
C VAL A 237 7.35 9.07 -25.95
N ASP A 238 6.88 10.09 -25.22
CA ASP A 238 5.52 10.63 -25.40
C ASP A 238 5.29 11.31 -26.75
N ARG A 239 6.35 11.78 -27.43
CA ARG A 239 6.25 12.49 -28.72
C ARG A 239 6.30 11.56 -29.92
N GLU A 240 7.13 10.52 -29.87
CA GLU A 240 7.49 9.74 -31.06
C GLU A 240 6.56 8.54 -31.30
N GLY A 241 5.86 8.03 -30.28
CA GLY A 241 4.80 7.02 -30.42
C GLY A 241 5.21 5.65 -30.99
N THR A 242 6.47 5.48 -31.39
CA THR A 242 7.05 4.29 -32.03
C THR A 242 7.88 3.42 -31.07
N VAL A 243 7.99 3.81 -29.80
CA VAL A 243 8.77 3.11 -28.77
C VAL A 243 8.04 1.87 -28.26
N SER A 244 8.77 0.78 -27.98
CA SER A 244 8.17 -0.44 -27.45
C SER A 244 7.64 -0.25 -26.01
N ALA A 245 6.60 -1.00 -25.64
CA ALA A 245 6.04 -0.95 -24.29
C ALA A 245 7.07 -1.32 -23.20
N VAL A 246 8.02 -2.21 -23.54
CA VAL A 246 9.10 -2.66 -22.64
C VAL A 246 10.07 -1.52 -22.34
N GLU A 247 10.51 -0.77 -23.36
CA GLU A 247 11.44 0.34 -23.20
C GLU A 247 10.81 1.53 -22.48
N GLU A 248 9.55 1.84 -22.80
CA GLU A 248 8.81 2.85 -22.06
C GLU A 248 8.73 2.47 -20.57
N ALA A 249 8.37 1.22 -20.25
CA ALA A 249 8.30 0.75 -18.87
C ALA A 249 9.65 0.90 -18.14
N ALA A 250 10.76 0.58 -18.82
CA ALA A 250 12.10 0.73 -18.27
C ALA A 250 12.46 2.19 -17.94
N VAL A 251 12.24 3.12 -18.88
CA VAL A 251 12.51 4.57 -18.67
C VAL A 251 11.67 5.12 -17.52
N ARG A 252 10.37 4.79 -17.52
CA ARG A 252 9.42 5.24 -16.51
C ARG A 252 9.79 4.71 -15.13
N PHE A 253 10.14 3.43 -15.03
CA PHE A 253 10.59 2.83 -13.77
C PHE A 253 11.90 3.46 -13.26
N GLN A 254 12.91 3.63 -14.12
CA GLN A 254 14.19 4.23 -13.71
C GLN A 254 14.03 5.69 -13.28
N LEU A 255 13.15 6.45 -13.94
CA LEU A 255 12.80 7.82 -13.53
C LEU A 255 12.16 7.80 -12.14
N ALA A 256 11.16 6.95 -11.92
CA ALA A 256 10.50 6.81 -10.62
C ALA A 256 11.50 6.46 -9.51
N ASN A 257 12.35 5.44 -9.73
CA ASN A 257 13.36 5.01 -8.77
C ASN A 257 14.38 6.12 -8.43
N THR A 258 14.78 6.91 -9.45
CA THR A 258 15.69 8.05 -9.24
C THR A 258 15.01 9.16 -8.43
N LEU A 259 13.75 9.48 -8.73
CA LEU A 259 12.98 10.46 -7.98
C LEU A 259 12.72 10.03 -6.53
N ILE A 260 12.47 8.74 -6.29
CA ILE A 260 12.39 8.16 -4.94
C ILE A 260 13.70 8.35 -4.17
N SER A 261 14.83 8.08 -4.83
CA SER A 261 16.17 8.26 -4.26
C SER A 261 16.48 9.73 -3.95
N LEU A 262 15.92 10.67 -4.72
CA LEU A 262 15.97 12.11 -4.47
C LEU A 262 14.93 12.60 -3.46
N HIS A 263 14.11 11.70 -2.90
CA HIS A 263 12.98 12.03 -2.03
C HIS A 263 11.89 12.89 -2.68
N ARG A 264 11.81 12.92 -4.01
CA ARG A 264 10.77 13.62 -4.79
C ARG A 264 9.56 12.71 -5.03
N TYR A 265 8.95 12.22 -3.94
CA TYR A 265 7.95 11.15 -3.99
C TYR A 265 6.71 11.49 -4.82
N ARG A 266 6.19 12.73 -4.71
CA ARG A 266 5.02 13.16 -5.50
C ARG A 266 5.27 13.10 -7.00
N GLU A 267 6.49 13.40 -7.42
CA GLU A 267 6.90 13.39 -8.83
C GLU A 267 7.20 11.98 -9.34
N ALA A 268 7.55 11.05 -8.44
CA ALA A 268 7.81 9.64 -8.77
C ALA A 268 6.52 8.86 -9.09
N VAL A 269 5.36 9.33 -8.62
CA VAL A 269 4.08 8.62 -8.76
C VAL A 269 3.66 8.44 -10.23
N PRO A 270 3.52 9.50 -11.07
CA PRO A 270 3.09 9.31 -12.46
C PRO A 270 3.96 8.35 -13.28
N PRO A 271 5.30 8.41 -13.24
CA PRO A 271 6.12 7.47 -13.99
C PRO A 271 6.05 6.04 -13.42
N LEU A 272 5.93 5.86 -12.10
CA LEU A 272 5.80 4.52 -11.52
C LEU A 272 4.53 3.80 -12.01
N GLU A 273 3.38 4.47 -11.95
CA GLU A 273 2.11 3.86 -12.38
C GLU A 273 2.09 3.55 -13.87
N ARG A 274 2.74 4.40 -14.69
CA ARG A 274 2.85 4.14 -16.11
C ARG A 274 3.67 2.87 -16.37
N ALA A 275 4.76 2.66 -15.63
CA ALA A 275 5.55 1.44 -15.70
C ALA A 275 4.72 0.21 -15.29
N GLU A 276 3.94 0.30 -14.20
CA GLU A 276 3.09 -0.79 -13.71
C GLU A 276 1.97 -1.16 -14.69
N ALA A 277 1.31 -0.16 -15.29
CA ALA A 277 0.26 -0.38 -16.29
C ALA A 277 0.78 -1.04 -17.57
N LEU A 278 2.03 -0.74 -17.95
CA LEU A 278 2.69 -1.39 -19.09
C LEU A 278 3.11 -2.82 -18.74
N ALA A 279 3.68 -3.05 -17.55
CA ALA A 279 4.14 -4.36 -17.11
C ALA A 279 3.01 -5.39 -16.94
N ALA A 280 1.78 -4.95 -16.68
CA ALA A 280 0.66 -5.86 -16.42
C ALA A 280 -0.12 -6.30 -17.67
N ARG A 281 0.28 -5.85 -18.87
CA ARG A 281 -0.35 -6.30 -20.12
C ARG A 281 0.00 -7.78 -20.38
N PRO A 282 -0.95 -8.62 -20.81
CA PRO A 282 -0.72 -10.05 -21.04
C PRO A 282 0.40 -10.37 -22.04
N ASP A 283 0.63 -9.44 -22.99
CA ASP A 283 1.59 -9.60 -24.08
C ASP A 283 3.04 -9.24 -23.67
N ASN A 284 3.22 -8.72 -22.45
CA ASN A 284 4.49 -8.25 -21.92
C ASN A 284 5.00 -9.24 -20.88
N ASP A 285 5.78 -10.24 -21.30
CA ASP A 285 6.32 -11.27 -20.41
C ASP A 285 7.43 -10.69 -19.51
N SER A 286 7.47 -11.09 -18.23
CA SER A 286 8.42 -10.55 -17.24
C SER A 286 9.88 -10.99 -17.45
N ASP A 287 10.12 -11.88 -18.41
CA ASP A 287 11.44 -12.46 -18.70
C ASP A 287 12.29 -11.62 -19.69
N GLY A 288 11.76 -10.50 -20.18
CA GLY A 288 12.51 -9.55 -21.01
C GLY A 288 13.56 -8.77 -20.20
N ALA A 289 14.81 -8.69 -20.69
CA ALA A 289 15.95 -8.07 -20.00
C ALA A 289 15.77 -6.60 -19.53
N PHE A 290 14.75 -5.89 -20.02
CA PHE A 290 14.46 -4.49 -19.69
C PHE A 290 13.14 -4.29 -18.94
N MET A 291 12.29 -5.31 -18.79
CA MET A 291 11.03 -5.18 -18.06
C MET A 291 11.31 -5.08 -16.56
N PRO A 292 10.79 -4.06 -15.84
CA PRO A 292 10.93 -4.02 -14.39
C PRO A 292 10.23 -5.23 -13.75
N SER A 293 10.91 -5.87 -12.80
CA SER A 293 10.35 -7.04 -12.12
C SER A 293 9.15 -6.66 -11.25
N ARG A 294 8.25 -7.62 -11.01
CA ARG A 294 7.10 -7.41 -10.09
C ARG A 294 7.57 -7.00 -8.68
N TRP A 295 8.69 -7.55 -8.22
CA TRP A 295 9.32 -7.16 -6.95
C TRP A 295 9.73 -5.69 -6.95
N ASP A 296 10.40 -5.21 -8.00
CA ASP A 296 10.89 -3.83 -8.09
C ASP A 296 9.74 -2.81 -8.11
N LEU A 297 8.69 -3.09 -8.89
CA LEU A 297 7.51 -2.25 -8.98
C LEU A 297 6.78 -2.16 -7.64
N LEU A 298 6.48 -3.31 -7.02
CA LEU A 298 5.80 -3.35 -5.73
C LEU A 298 6.65 -2.72 -4.60
N SER A 299 7.97 -2.88 -4.63
CA SER A 299 8.88 -2.25 -3.66
C SER A 299 8.88 -0.72 -3.78
N CYS A 300 8.93 -0.19 -5.01
CA CYS A 300 8.82 1.24 -5.26
C CYS A 300 7.43 1.76 -4.85
N ARG A 301 6.36 1.01 -5.16
CA ARG A 301 4.99 1.35 -4.78
C ARG A 301 4.83 1.45 -3.26
N ALA A 302 5.32 0.46 -2.52
CA ALA A 302 5.26 0.46 -1.06
C ALA A 302 6.00 1.68 -0.48
N GLN A 303 7.21 1.98 -0.96
CA GLN A 303 7.99 3.14 -0.50
C GLN A 303 7.33 4.48 -0.81
N VAL A 304 6.81 4.65 -2.03
CA VAL A 304 6.12 5.89 -2.44
C VAL A 304 4.82 6.07 -1.66
N ALA A 305 4.03 5.00 -1.53
CA ALA A 305 2.78 5.01 -0.77
C ALA A 305 3.04 5.39 0.70
N GLU A 306 4.00 4.74 1.36
CA GLU A 306 4.35 5.03 2.75
C GLU A 306 4.84 6.49 2.93
N ALA A 307 5.70 6.98 2.03
CA ALA A 307 6.24 8.34 2.09
C ALA A 307 5.19 9.44 1.83
N LEU A 308 4.14 9.12 1.07
CA LEU A 308 3.01 10.00 0.83
C LEU A 308 1.90 9.85 1.89
N GLY A 309 2.08 8.96 2.87
CA GLY A 309 1.12 8.72 3.93
C GLY A 309 -0.05 7.81 3.52
N ALA A 310 0.02 7.16 2.35
CA ALA A 310 -0.97 6.24 1.79
C ALA A 310 -0.90 4.85 2.46
N LEU A 311 -1.10 4.78 3.76
CA LEU A 311 -0.68 3.61 4.56
C LEU A 311 -1.44 2.33 4.21
N GLY A 312 -2.71 2.41 3.82
CA GLY A 312 -3.46 1.25 3.30
C GLY A 312 -2.85 0.71 2.01
N ALA A 313 -2.55 1.58 1.04
CA ALA A 313 -1.92 1.18 -0.23
C ALA A 313 -0.50 0.65 -0.03
N ALA A 314 0.24 1.21 0.93
CA ALA A 314 1.55 0.70 1.33
C ALA A 314 1.42 -0.70 1.94
N ALA A 315 0.46 -0.90 2.85
CA ALA A 315 0.16 -2.21 3.44
C ALA A 315 -0.21 -3.24 2.36
N ASP A 316 -1.06 -2.90 1.41
CA ASP A 316 -1.44 -3.81 0.32
C ASP A 316 -0.25 -4.15 -0.58
N ALA A 317 0.61 -3.18 -0.89
CA ALA A 317 1.84 -3.42 -1.63
C ALA A 317 2.79 -4.34 -0.84
N TYR A 318 2.95 -4.15 0.47
CA TYR A 318 3.74 -5.03 1.32
C TYR A 318 3.15 -6.45 1.42
N ARG A 319 1.82 -6.58 1.51
CA ARG A 319 1.15 -7.89 1.53
C ARG A 319 1.37 -8.62 0.21
N ALA A 320 1.21 -7.93 -0.92
CA ALA A 320 1.49 -8.48 -2.24
C ALA A 320 2.97 -8.87 -2.42
N LEU A 321 3.91 -8.11 -1.82
CA LEU A 321 5.32 -8.49 -1.78
C LEU A 321 5.54 -9.80 -0.99
N LEU A 322 4.89 -9.97 0.17
CA LEU A 322 5.02 -11.18 1.00
C LEU A 322 4.46 -12.45 0.35
N GLU A 323 3.49 -12.31 -0.55
CA GLU A 323 2.86 -13.40 -1.31
C GLU A 323 3.72 -13.90 -2.49
N LEU A 324 4.78 -13.18 -2.86
CA LEU A 324 5.65 -13.56 -3.98
C LEU A 324 6.43 -14.86 -3.65
N PRO A 325 6.48 -15.85 -4.57
CA PRO A 325 7.22 -17.10 -4.36
C PRO A 325 8.70 -16.88 -3.98
N GLU A 326 9.33 -15.87 -4.54
CA GLU A 326 10.73 -15.50 -4.31
C GLU A 326 11.00 -15.04 -2.87
N MET A 327 9.98 -14.52 -2.16
CA MET A 327 10.09 -14.11 -0.76
C MET A 327 10.13 -15.29 0.21
N SER A 328 9.62 -16.47 -0.17
CA SER A 328 9.66 -17.66 0.67
C SER A 328 11.08 -18.17 0.95
N THR A 329 12.04 -17.84 0.08
CA THR A 329 13.44 -18.31 0.16
C THR A 329 14.42 -17.26 0.69
N ARG A 330 14.00 -15.99 0.85
CA ARG A 330 14.87 -14.85 1.21
C ARG A 330 14.46 -14.23 2.54
N ALA A 331 15.09 -14.67 3.63
CA ALA A 331 14.71 -14.28 4.99
C ALA A 331 14.84 -12.78 5.30
N ALA A 332 15.90 -12.10 4.84
CA ALA A 332 16.12 -10.68 5.16
C ALA A 332 15.16 -9.71 4.42
N PRO A 333 14.93 -9.83 3.10
CA PRO A 333 13.90 -9.04 2.40
C PRO A 333 12.50 -9.29 2.97
N ARG A 334 12.14 -10.54 3.28
CA ARG A 334 10.84 -10.87 3.87
C ARG A 334 10.63 -10.18 5.22
N ALA A 335 11.64 -10.20 6.08
CA ALA A 335 11.59 -9.49 7.36
C ALA A 335 11.36 -7.99 7.13
N SER A 336 12.14 -7.34 6.26
CA SER A 336 11.98 -5.91 5.95
C SER A 336 10.59 -5.55 5.41
N THR A 337 10.03 -6.38 4.53
CA THR A 337 8.67 -6.21 4.00
C THR A 337 7.63 -6.34 5.11
N LEU A 338 7.79 -7.30 6.00
CA LEU A 338 6.91 -7.50 7.15
C LEU A 338 6.96 -6.33 8.13
N TYR A 339 8.15 -5.77 8.40
CA TYR A 339 8.27 -4.54 9.20
C TYR A 339 7.49 -3.37 8.59
N GLY A 340 7.60 -3.19 7.27
CA GLY A 340 6.85 -2.16 6.54
C GLY A 340 5.33 -2.35 6.69
N LEU A 341 4.85 -3.59 6.50
CA LEU A 341 3.44 -3.94 6.65
C LEU A 341 2.94 -3.67 8.07
N VAL A 342 3.62 -4.19 9.09
CA VAL A 342 3.25 -4.01 10.51
C VAL A 342 3.26 -2.53 10.90
N SER A 343 4.26 -1.77 10.43
CA SER A 343 4.33 -0.32 10.62
C SER A 343 3.08 0.37 10.07
N CYS A 344 2.67 0.02 8.85
CA CYS A 344 1.45 0.55 8.24
C CYS A 344 0.21 0.14 9.03
N LEU A 345 0.02 -1.14 9.34
CA LEU A 345 -1.15 -1.66 10.08
C LEU A 345 -1.30 -1.02 11.47
N ARG A 346 -0.18 -0.82 12.19
CA ARG A 346 -0.19 -0.14 13.49
C ARG A 346 -0.70 1.30 13.37
N ARG A 347 -0.26 2.01 12.34
CA ARG A 347 -0.62 3.42 12.08
C ARG A 347 -2.05 3.57 11.55
N THR A 348 -2.61 2.54 10.92
CA THR A 348 -4.00 2.53 10.43
C THR A 348 -4.99 1.95 11.44
N HIS A 349 -4.61 1.84 12.72
CA HIS A 349 -5.41 1.25 13.81
C HIS A 349 -5.83 -0.22 13.58
N ARG A 350 -5.18 -0.94 12.64
CA ARG A 350 -5.38 -2.38 12.38
C ARG A 350 -4.41 -3.22 13.21
N GLN A 351 -4.37 -2.94 14.51
CA GLN A 351 -3.37 -3.52 15.42
C GLN A 351 -3.59 -5.01 15.67
N TRP A 352 -4.85 -5.48 15.70
CA TRP A 352 -5.14 -6.91 15.79
C TRP A 352 -4.58 -7.71 14.60
N GLU A 353 -4.75 -7.22 13.37
CA GLU A 353 -4.20 -7.87 12.20
C GLU A 353 -2.66 -7.88 12.20
N ALA A 354 -2.05 -6.78 12.65
CA ALA A 354 -0.60 -6.74 12.84
C ALA A 354 -0.13 -7.79 13.85
N PHE A 355 -0.93 -8.03 14.90
CA PHE A 355 -0.65 -9.05 15.91
C PHE A 355 -0.76 -10.46 15.32
N GLU A 356 -1.86 -10.79 14.64
CA GLU A 356 -2.04 -12.10 13.99
C GLU A 356 -0.90 -12.38 13.01
N LEU A 357 -0.58 -11.41 12.15
CA LEU A 357 0.49 -11.54 11.16
C LEU A 357 1.87 -11.78 11.80
N LEU A 358 2.19 -11.06 12.87
CA LEU A 358 3.45 -11.24 13.60
C LEU A 358 3.52 -12.57 14.32
N SER A 359 2.42 -13.00 14.94
CA SER A 359 2.31 -14.29 15.63
C SER A 359 2.49 -15.45 14.65
N ASP A 360 1.79 -15.42 13.51
CA ASP A 360 1.90 -16.44 12.47
C ASP A 360 3.31 -16.52 11.88
N GLU A 361 3.93 -15.36 11.59
CA GLU A 361 5.28 -15.34 11.06
C GLU A 361 6.30 -15.83 12.11
N LEU A 362 6.12 -15.49 13.39
CA LEU A 362 6.98 -15.96 14.46
C LEU A 362 6.91 -17.49 14.58
N GLU A 363 5.71 -18.06 14.59
CA GLU A 363 5.51 -19.51 14.63
C GLU A 363 6.14 -20.19 13.41
N ARG A 364 5.92 -19.64 12.21
CA ARG A 364 6.52 -20.13 10.96
C ARG A 364 8.06 -20.09 11.00
N ALA A 365 8.64 -19.00 11.52
CA ALA A 365 10.08 -18.83 11.63
C ALA A 365 10.70 -19.81 12.64
N GLU A 366 10.02 -20.10 13.74
CA GLU A 366 10.44 -21.11 14.73
C GLU A 366 10.42 -22.52 14.13
N GLN A 367 9.35 -22.89 13.42
CA GLN A 367 9.22 -24.20 12.76
C GLN A 367 10.29 -24.42 11.68
N GLN A 368 10.72 -23.36 10.98
CA GLN A 368 11.74 -23.44 9.93
C GLN A 368 13.18 -23.36 10.45
N GLY A 369 13.38 -23.21 11.77
CA GLY A 369 14.70 -23.03 12.36
C GLY A 369 15.40 -21.77 11.85
N ALA A 370 14.64 -20.69 11.62
CA ALA A 370 15.17 -19.42 11.15
C ALA A 370 16.29 -18.92 12.09
N GLY A 371 17.30 -18.28 11.52
CA GLY A 371 18.43 -17.75 12.28
C GLY A 371 17.97 -16.82 13.41
N TYR A 372 18.66 -16.92 14.54
CA TYR A 372 18.30 -16.29 15.82
C TYR A 372 17.93 -14.80 15.73
N LEU A 373 18.58 -14.09 14.83
CA LEU A 373 18.37 -12.68 14.52
C LEU A 373 16.93 -12.31 14.13
N ASN A 374 16.28 -13.15 13.33
CA ASN A 374 14.95 -12.84 12.82
C ASN A 374 13.89 -13.03 13.92
N LEU A 375 14.04 -14.05 14.77
CA LEU A 375 13.12 -14.35 15.86
C LEU A 375 13.07 -13.24 16.91
N VAL A 376 14.23 -12.72 17.30
CA VAL A 376 14.30 -11.61 18.28
C VAL A 376 13.61 -10.36 17.74
N SER A 377 13.88 -10.02 16.48
CA SER A 377 13.32 -8.81 15.87
C SER A 377 11.78 -8.91 15.77
N LEU A 378 11.24 -10.07 15.37
CA LEU A 378 9.79 -10.32 15.36
C LEU A 378 9.18 -10.20 16.76
N ARG A 379 9.82 -10.77 17.78
CA ARG A 379 9.38 -10.68 19.18
C ARG A 379 9.38 -9.25 19.72
N CYS A 380 10.42 -8.46 19.43
CA CYS A 380 10.45 -7.04 19.82
C CYS A 380 9.31 -6.25 19.17
N THR A 381 9.03 -6.52 17.89
CA THR A 381 7.93 -5.85 17.17
C THR A 381 6.56 -6.22 17.75
N LEU A 382 6.36 -7.51 18.04
CA LEU A 382 5.15 -8.02 18.67
C LEU A 382 4.94 -7.41 20.05
N ALA A 383 6.01 -7.35 20.87
CA ALA A 383 5.93 -6.72 22.18
C ALA A 383 5.62 -5.22 22.08
N ALA A 384 6.30 -4.48 21.21
CA ALA A 384 6.03 -3.07 20.99
C ALA A 384 4.57 -2.82 20.56
N LEU A 385 4.00 -3.69 19.72
CA LEU A 385 2.59 -3.66 19.34
C LEU A 385 1.67 -3.91 20.54
N LEU A 386 1.96 -4.89 21.39
CA LEU A 386 1.16 -5.19 22.57
C LEU A 386 1.18 -4.05 23.62
N PHE A 387 2.32 -3.37 23.79
CA PHE A 387 2.45 -2.25 24.73
C PHE A 387 1.83 -0.95 24.23
N SER A 388 2.10 -0.60 22.97
CA SER A 388 1.55 0.60 22.33
C SER A 388 0.10 0.42 21.86
N GLY A 389 -0.38 -0.82 21.83
CA GLY A 389 -1.66 -1.19 21.27
C GLY A 389 -2.83 -0.69 22.08
N THR A 390 -3.75 0.00 21.41
CA THR A 390 -5.04 0.47 21.94
C THR A 390 -6.17 -0.50 21.63
N ASP A 391 -5.97 -1.46 20.72
CA ASP A 391 -6.98 -2.45 20.36
C ASP A 391 -7.34 -3.32 21.59
N PRO A 392 -8.65 -3.43 21.94
CA PRO A 392 -9.10 -4.16 23.12
C PRO A 392 -8.95 -5.68 22.99
N ARG A 393 -8.80 -6.21 21.78
CA ARG A 393 -8.63 -7.66 21.52
C ARG A 393 -7.22 -8.15 21.82
N LEU A 394 -6.23 -7.26 21.80
CA LEU A 394 -4.83 -7.63 22.03
C LEU A 394 -4.67 -8.30 23.41
N PRO A 395 -3.94 -9.43 23.49
CA PRO A 395 -3.73 -10.11 24.75
C PRO A 395 -2.98 -9.21 25.73
N ARG A 396 -3.59 -8.98 26.90
CA ARG A 396 -3.00 -8.17 27.99
C ARG A 396 -2.28 -9.00 29.05
N ASP A 397 -2.20 -10.32 28.89
CA ASP A 397 -1.47 -11.17 29.83
C ASP A 397 0.04 -11.07 29.61
N LEU A 398 0.65 -10.17 30.39
CA LEU A 398 2.06 -9.78 30.32
C LEU A 398 3.02 -10.90 30.73
N LEU A 399 2.56 -11.93 31.47
CA LEU A 399 3.41 -12.96 32.05
C LEU A 399 4.04 -13.87 30.98
N SER A 400 3.27 -14.16 29.93
CA SER A 400 3.72 -14.93 28.76
C SER A 400 4.75 -14.15 27.92
N LEU A 401 4.52 -12.86 27.73
CA LEU A 401 5.37 -11.95 26.96
C LEU A 401 6.71 -11.69 27.65
N GLU A 402 6.70 -11.43 28.95
CA GLU A 402 7.91 -11.23 29.77
C GLU A 402 8.85 -12.44 29.69
N THR A 403 8.28 -13.65 29.74
CA THR A 403 9.04 -14.91 29.63
C THR A 403 9.69 -15.05 28.25
N GLN A 404 8.97 -14.73 27.18
CA GLN A 404 9.48 -14.78 25.80
C GLN A 404 10.56 -13.71 25.54
N LEU A 405 10.37 -12.49 26.05
CA LEU A 405 11.35 -11.39 25.94
C LEU A 405 12.63 -11.71 26.73
N THR A 406 12.49 -12.27 27.92
CA THR A 406 13.62 -12.72 28.76
C THR A 406 14.42 -13.82 28.06
N GLN A 407 13.76 -14.80 27.43
CA GLN A 407 14.43 -15.81 26.61
C GLN A 407 15.18 -15.18 25.42
N GLY A 408 14.57 -14.19 24.75
CA GLY A 408 15.19 -13.43 23.66
C GLY A 408 16.50 -12.73 24.05
N LEU A 409 16.57 -12.16 25.27
CA LEU A 409 17.80 -11.59 25.84
C LEU A 409 18.91 -12.63 25.94
N PHE A 410 18.58 -13.86 26.35
CA PHE A 410 19.56 -14.91 26.58
C PHE A 410 20.20 -15.39 25.29
N ASP A 411 19.40 -15.78 24.30
CA ASP A 411 20.00 -16.32 23.10
C ASP A 411 20.59 -15.21 22.16
N SER A 412 20.35 -13.91 22.46
CA SER A 412 20.96 -12.75 21.76
C SER A 412 22.30 -12.30 22.34
N ALA A 413 22.63 -12.71 23.58
CA ALA A 413 23.86 -12.33 24.29
C ALA A 413 25.18 -12.76 23.60
N GLY A 414 25.11 -13.40 22.42
CA GLY A 414 26.24 -13.89 21.65
C GLY A 414 26.39 -13.41 20.22
N SER A 415 25.45 -12.66 19.61
CA SER A 415 25.51 -12.47 18.14
C SER A 415 24.99 -11.16 17.53
N THR A 416 24.18 -10.30 18.17
CA THR A 416 23.79 -9.03 17.49
C THR A 416 23.24 -7.89 18.37
N TYR A 417 23.54 -6.66 17.94
CA TYR A 417 23.59 -5.41 18.71
C TYR A 417 22.31 -4.52 18.70
N PRO A 418 21.53 -4.38 17.60
CA PRO A 418 20.43 -3.40 17.54
C PRO A 418 19.21 -3.72 18.41
N CYS A 419 18.79 -4.99 18.42
CA CYS A 419 17.54 -5.39 19.07
C CYS A 419 17.63 -5.40 20.61
N PHE A 420 18.84 -5.44 21.17
CA PHE A 420 19.04 -5.54 22.62
C PHE A 420 18.63 -4.26 23.36
N GLY A 421 18.93 -3.09 22.79
CA GLY A 421 18.52 -1.81 23.36
C GLY A 421 17.01 -1.60 23.28
N GLU A 422 16.37 -1.97 22.16
CA GLU A 422 14.91 -1.91 22.01
C GLU A 422 14.18 -2.83 22.98
N LEU A 423 14.72 -4.03 23.20
CA LEU A 423 14.17 -4.98 24.15
C LEU A 423 14.27 -4.42 25.59
N LEU A 424 15.40 -3.81 25.97
CA LEU A 424 15.53 -3.16 27.27
C LEU A 424 14.54 -2.00 27.46
N VAL A 425 14.32 -1.18 26.43
CA VAL A 425 13.26 -0.14 26.49
C VAL A 425 11.89 -0.78 26.69
N THR A 426 11.58 -1.84 25.94
CA THR A 426 10.30 -2.56 26.03
C THR A 426 10.07 -3.15 27.42
N MET A 427 11.11 -3.73 28.03
CA MET A 427 11.07 -4.21 29.42
C MET A 427 10.90 -3.07 30.43
N GLY A 428 11.49 -1.90 30.16
CA GLY A 428 11.26 -0.71 30.97
C GLY A 428 9.81 -0.25 30.89
N ASP A 429 9.20 -0.24 29.70
CA ASP A 429 7.79 0.12 29.51
C ASP A 429 6.87 -0.88 30.23
N LEU A 430 7.22 -2.19 30.26
CA LEU A 430 6.55 -3.21 31.07
C LEU A 430 6.60 -2.90 32.57
N ASP A 431 7.80 -2.68 33.12
CA ASP A 431 7.95 -2.33 34.53
C ASP A 431 7.18 -1.05 34.87
N LEU A 432 7.18 -0.05 33.99
CA LEU A 432 6.43 1.19 34.18
C LEU A 432 4.91 0.94 34.22
N SER A 433 4.39 0.11 33.30
CA SER A 433 2.96 -0.27 33.27
C SER A 433 2.49 -0.97 34.54
N GLU A 434 3.40 -1.64 35.24
CA GLU A 434 3.12 -2.32 36.51
C GLU A 434 3.44 -1.44 37.74
N GLY A 435 3.84 -0.19 37.52
CA GLY A 435 4.13 0.79 38.57
C GLY A 435 5.54 0.72 39.15
N HIS A 436 6.47 -0.01 38.52
CA HIS A 436 7.85 -0.19 38.96
C HIS A 436 8.82 0.82 38.31
N GLU A 437 8.66 2.12 38.61
CA GLU A 437 9.45 3.21 38.02
C GLU A 437 10.98 3.05 38.15
N ALA A 438 11.46 2.51 39.27
CA ALA A 438 12.90 2.33 39.49
C ALA A 438 13.48 1.22 38.58
N GLY A 439 12.74 0.13 38.35
CA GLY A 439 13.12 -0.92 37.41
C GLY A 439 13.13 -0.40 35.98
N ALA A 440 12.10 0.37 35.61
CA ALA A 440 12.01 1.02 34.32
C ALA A 440 13.19 1.97 34.04
N ALA A 441 13.54 2.83 35.00
CA ALA A 441 14.67 3.76 34.87
C ALA A 441 16.01 3.02 34.67
N GLU A 442 16.24 1.90 35.35
CA GLU A 442 17.43 1.08 35.14
C GLU A 442 17.45 0.45 33.74
N CYS A 443 16.32 -0.11 33.28
CA CYS A 443 16.18 -0.63 31.92
C CYS A 443 16.52 0.42 30.85
N TYR A 444 16.01 1.65 30.98
CA TYR A 444 16.31 2.73 30.03
C TYR A 444 17.78 3.18 30.07
N ARG A 445 18.41 3.23 31.26
CA ARG A 445 19.85 3.51 31.39
C ARG A 445 20.70 2.43 30.73
N TYR A 446 20.34 1.16 30.92
CA TYR A 446 21.00 0.07 30.19
C TYR A 446 20.83 0.22 28.68
N ALA A 447 19.64 0.59 28.20
CA ALA A 447 19.39 0.84 26.78
C ALA A 447 20.28 1.97 26.22
N LEU A 448 20.46 3.07 26.96
CA LEU A 448 21.37 4.16 26.60
C LEU A 448 22.83 3.71 26.56
N TYR A 449 23.25 2.96 27.59
CA TYR A 449 24.60 2.42 27.71
C TYR A 449 24.95 1.50 26.54
N VAL A 450 24.08 0.54 26.19
CA VAL A 450 24.32 -0.38 25.06
C VAL A 450 24.19 0.33 23.71
N SER A 451 23.42 1.42 23.63
CA SER A 451 23.34 2.22 22.40
C SER A 451 24.55 3.13 22.19
N GLY A 452 25.56 3.08 23.06
CA GLY A 452 26.80 3.84 22.94
C GLY A 452 26.67 5.32 23.29
N ASP A 453 25.68 5.71 24.10
CA ASP A 453 25.58 7.08 24.60
C ASP A 453 26.78 7.44 25.49
N THR A 454 27.43 8.58 25.23
CA THR A 454 28.71 8.95 25.82
C THR A 454 28.60 9.63 27.19
N GLU A 455 27.46 10.21 27.54
CA GLU A 455 27.24 10.87 28.84
C GLU A 455 26.80 9.88 29.90
N ASP A 456 25.94 8.92 29.54
CA ASP A 456 25.45 7.85 30.41
C ASP A 456 26.24 6.54 30.25
N ALA A 457 27.46 6.62 29.68
CA ALA A 457 28.38 5.51 29.46
C ALA A 457 28.90 4.79 30.73
N ARG A 458 28.36 5.12 31.91
CA ARG A 458 28.63 4.36 33.14
C ARG A 458 27.75 3.12 33.13
N GLN A 459 28.38 1.96 33.26
CA GLN A 459 27.68 0.69 33.43
C GLN A 459 26.75 0.82 34.65
N PRO A 460 25.44 0.58 34.50
CA PRO A 460 24.54 0.62 35.65
C PRO A 460 24.95 -0.43 36.68
N GLU A 461 24.82 -0.08 37.97
CA GLU A 461 25.44 -0.83 39.08
C GLU A 461 24.81 -2.20 39.31
N ARG A 462 23.57 -2.43 38.86
CA ARG A 462 22.81 -3.68 39.05
C ARG A 462 21.79 -3.89 37.93
N LEU A 463 21.62 -5.13 37.46
CA LEU A 463 20.46 -5.48 36.61
C LEU A 463 19.14 -5.26 37.37
N PRO A 464 18.05 -4.91 36.67
CA PRO A 464 16.69 -4.93 37.22
C PRO A 464 16.40 -6.24 37.97
N GLU A 465 15.76 -6.14 39.12
CA GLU A 465 15.57 -7.26 40.06
C GLU A 465 14.81 -8.43 39.43
N ARG A 466 13.78 -8.15 38.61
CA ARG A 466 13.01 -9.15 37.88
C ARG A 466 13.80 -9.90 36.81
N ILE A 467 14.64 -9.17 36.06
CA ILE A 467 15.57 -9.80 35.12
C ILE A 467 16.46 -10.76 35.89
N ARG A 468 17.03 -10.29 37.01
CA ARG A 468 17.93 -11.05 37.88
C ARG A 468 17.27 -12.31 38.47
N GLU A 469 16.02 -12.23 38.92
CA GLU A 469 15.26 -13.34 39.52
C GLU A 469 14.88 -14.41 38.51
N ARG A 470 14.57 -14.03 37.26
CA ARG A 470 14.22 -14.95 36.18
C ARG A 470 15.43 -15.43 35.38
N MET A 471 16.64 -14.92 35.64
CA MET A 471 17.85 -15.52 35.08
C MET A 471 18.00 -16.94 35.65
N LEU A 472 17.74 -17.95 34.83
CA LEU A 472 18.13 -19.32 35.14
C LEU A 472 19.66 -19.37 35.22
N PHE A 473 20.19 -19.32 36.45
CA PHE A 473 21.63 -19.42 36.76
C PHE A 473 22.32 -20.61 36.07
N SER A 474 21.55 -21.65 35.73
CA SER A 474 21.98 -22.85 35.01
C SER A 474 22.44 -22.60 33.56
N GLN A 475 21.92 -21.58 32.86
CA GLN A 475 22.35 -21.28 31.47
C GLN A 475 23.62 -20.41 31.41
N LEU A 476 23.87 -19.59 32.43
CA LEU A 476 25.08 -18.73 32.54
C LEU A 476 26.36 -19.52 32.84
N LEU A 477 26.24 -20.68 33.51
CA LEU A 477 27.37 -21.56 33.84
C LEU A 477 28.09 -22.12 32.60
N LEU A 478 27.44 -22.16 31.44
CA LEU A 478 28.01 -22.62 30.17
C LEU A 478 28.99 -21.62 29.53
N LEU A 479 29.04 -20.36 30.00
CA LEU A 479 29.87 -19.29 29.42
C LEU A 479 31.19 -19.02 30.18
N GLY A 480 31.49 -19.77 31.25
CA GLY A 480 32.83 -19.81 31.86
C GLY A 480 33.40 -18.49 32.39
N GLY A 481 32.56 -17.57 32.88
CA GLY A 481 32.98 -16.29 33.50
C GLY A 481 33.06 -16.31 35.04
N PRO A 482 33.76 -15.35 35.68
CA PRO A 482 34.00 -15.30 37.12
C PRO A 482 32.72 -14.99 37.93
N SER A 483 32.84 -14.95 39.27
CA SER A 483 31.80 -14.89 40.33
C SER A 483 30.60 -13.92 40.17
N ASP A 484 30.58 -13.08 39.14
CA ASP A 484 29.42 -12.30 38.70
C ASP A 484 29.20 -12.52 37.17
N PRO A 485 28.39 -13.52 36.78
CA PRO A 485 28.13 -13.86 35.38
C PRO A 485 27.46 -12.72 34.58
N ILE A 486 26.71 -11.87 35.28
CA ILE A 486 25.98 -10.73 34.73
C ILE A 486 26.96 -9.62 34.34
N ALA A 487 27.85 -9.24 35.27
CA ALA A 487 28.90 -8.26 34.99
C ALA A 487 29.83 -8.75 33.87
N PHE A 488 30.11 -10.05 33.83
CA PHE A 488 30.89 -10.66 32.76
C PHE A 488 30.19 -10.62 31.40
N ALA A 489 28.91 -10.98 31.31
CA ALA A 489 28.13 -10.91 30.07
C ALA A 489 28.06 -9.47 29.53
N LEU A 490 27.75 -8.50 30.40
CA LEU A 490 27.70 -7.08 30.07
C LEU A 490 29.07 -6.51 29.66
N SER A 491 30.15 -6.91 30.34
CA SER A 491 31.53 -6.55 30.00
C SER A 491 31.97 -7.13 28.65
N LYS A 492 31.61 -8.39 28.36
CA LYS A 492 31.94 -9.04 27.08
C LYS A 492 31.14 -8.47 25.92
N LEU A 493 29.87 -8.12 26.14
CA LEU A 493 29.06 -7.36 25.20
C LEU A 493 29.72 -6.01 24.86
N ARG A 494 30.12 -5.21 25.87
CA ARG A 494 30.82 -3.93 25.67
C ARG A 494 32.16 -4.09 24.94
N GLU A 495 32.94 -5.10 25.29
CA GLU A 495 34.23 -5.38 24.67
C GLU A 495 34.08 -5.78 23.19
N ARG A 496 33.02 -6.51 22.85
CA ARG A 496 32.67 -6.89 21.47
C ARG A 496 32.11 -5.70 20.68
N MET A 497 31.34 -4.81 21.32
CA MET A 497 30.86 -3.53 20.77
C MET A 497 32.02 -2.63 20.32
N LEU A 498 33.05 -2.46 21.16
CA LEU A 498 34.19 -1.58 20.87
C LEU A 498 35.16 -2.15 19.82
N ARG A 499 35.18 -3.47 19.60
CA ARG A 499 36.11 -4.14 18.66
C ARG A 499 35.58 -4.29 17.23
N LEU A 500 34.26 -4.40 17.03
CA LEU A 500 33.68 -4.73 15.72
C LEU A 500 33.43 -3.53 14.79
N PHE A 501 33.51 -2.28 15.30
CA PHE A 501 33.20 -1.08 14.50
C PHE A 501 34.16 0.08 14.80
N PRO A 502 35.34 0.14 14.18
CA PRO A 502 36.29 1.24 14.39
C PRO A 502 35.99 2.49 13.54
N GLU A 503 35.21 2.40 12.46
CA GLU A 503 35.03 3.51 11.50
C GLU A 503 33.60 3.56 10.96
N GLY A 504 32.81 4.52 11.47
CA GLY A 504 31.43 4.78 11.05
C GLY A 504 30.42 4.54 12.17
N ALA A 505 30.16 5.56 12.99
CA ALA A 505 29.11 5.52 14.00
C ALA A 505 27.73 5.44 13.34
N HIS A 506 27.23 4.22 13.13
CA HIS A 506 25.80 4.02 13.04
C HIS A 506 25.23 4.08 14.46
N ASP A 507 25.03 5.32 14.96
CA ASP A 507 24.15 5.56 16.11
C ASP A 507 22.80 4.91 15.78
N LEU A 508 22.27 4.08 16.67
CA LEU A 508 20.85 3.69 16.67
C LEU A 508 20.06 4.88 17.24
N PRO A 509 19.68 5.86 16.41
CA PRO A 509 19.21 7.15 16.92
C PRO A 509 17.87 6.95 17.62
N ASP A 510 17.06 6.01 17.12
CA ASP A 510 15.71 5.68 17.57
C ASP A 510 15.75 5.09 18.97
N THR A 511 16.53 4.03 19.20
CA THR A 511 16.67 3.40 20.51
C THR A 511 17.25 4.38 21.53
N ARG A 512 18.27 5.16 21.15
CA ARG A 512 18.88 6.16 22.04
C ARG A 512 17.89 7.28 22.38
N LEU A 513 17.21 7.85 21.38
CA LEU A 513 16.22 8.92 21.59
C LEU A 513 15.02 8.42 22.39
N LEU A 514 14.50 7.24 22.08
CA LEU A 514 13.39 6.62 22.78
C LEU A 514 13.77 6.33 24.24
N ALA A 515 14.91 5.69 24.50
CA ALA A 515 15.37 5.43 25.86
C ALA A 515 15.60 6.74 26.65
N LEU A 516 16.18 7.76 26.01
CA LEU A 516 16.37 9.07 26.62
C LEU A 516 15.02 9.76 26.91
N GLN A 517 14.05 9.62 26.01
CA GLN A 517 12.71 10.20 26.16
C GLN A 517 11.98 9.54 27.33
N ARG A 518 12.01 8.22 27.42
CA ARG A 518 11.43 7.45 28.52
C ARG A 518 12.11 7.77 29.86
N LEU A 519 13.44 7.81 29.88
CA LEU A 519 14.21 8.16 31.08
C LEU A 519 13.91 9.59 31.56
N CYS A 520 13.76 10.55 30.64
CA CYS A 520 13.40 11.93 30.97
C CYS A 520 12.04 12.02 31.69
N GLY A 521 11.08 11.15 31.35
CA GLY A 521 9.76 11.11 31.97
C GLY A 521 9.76 10.58 33.40
N VAL A 522 10.65 9.64 33.74
CA VAL A 522 10.74 9.04 35.08
C VAL A 522 11.83 9.67 35.97
N GLU A 523 12.71 10.51 35.41
CA GLU A 523 13.76 11.19 36.16
C GLU A 523 13.21 12.25 37.10
N ARG A 524 13.61 12.17 38.38
CA ARG A 524 13.11 13.03 39.46
C ARG A 524 14.02 14.22 39.75
N ASP A 525 15.31 14.15 39.38
CA ASP A 525 16.26 15.26 39.54
C ASP A 525 16.02 16.33 38.44
N PRO A 526 15.57 17.56 38.79
CA PRO A 526 15.25 18.59 37.81
C PRO A 526 16.43 19.00 36.94
N ALA A 527 17.66 18.99 37.48
CA ALA A 527 18.85 19.39 36.73
C ALA A 527 19.28 18.32 35.72
N ARG A 528 19.10 17.04 36.06
CA ARG A 528 19.31 15.93 35.11
C ARG A 528 18.25 15.92 34.04
N ARG A 529 16.97 16.04 34.43
CA ARG A 529 15.84 16.09 33.51
C ARG A 529 15.97 17.24 32.51
N ALA A 530 16.42 18.41 32.97
CA ALA A 530 16.79 19.56 32.14
C ALA A 530 17.85 19.22 31.07
N ARG A 531 18.97 18.59 31.45
CA ARG A 531 20.01 18.18 30.50
C ARG A 531 19.52 17.13 29.49
N MET A 532 18.69 16.19 29.95
CA MET A 532 18.09 15.18 29.09
C MET A 532 17.18 15.84 28.03
N ALA A 533 16.36 16.83 28.41
CA ALA A 533 15.52 17.58 27.47
C ALA A 533 16.36 18.30 26.38
N ASP A 534 17.47 18.94 26.75
CA ASP A 534 18.36 19.59 25.76
C ASP A 534 18.98 18.57 24.80
N ARG A 535 19.37 17.39 25.33
CA ARG A 535 19.88 16.28 24.53
C ARG A 535 18.83 15.68 23.60
N LEU A 536 17.58 15.60 24.02
CA LEU A 536 16.46 15.16 23.20
C LEU A 536 16.26 16.10 22.01
N ALA A 537 16.22 17.42 22.25
CA ALA A 537 16.11 18.41 21.18
C ALA A 537 17.28 18.33 20.18
N ALA A 538 18.52 18.23 20.68
CA ALA A 538 19.70 18.07 19.84
C ALA A 538 19.71 16.74 19.07
N GLY A 539 19.23 15.66 19.69
CA GLY A 539 19.08 14.36 19.05
C GLY A 539 18.06 14.38 17.91
N LEU A 540 16.93 15.07 18.09
CA LEU A 540 15.91 15.22 17.06
C LEU A 540 16.45 16.01 15.85
N ARG A 541 17.16 17.12 16.08
CA ARG A 541 17.81 17.89 15.01
C ARG A 541 18.85 17.08 14.24
N ARG A 542 19.67 16.28 14.93
CA ARG A 542 20.59 15.35 14.27
C ARG A 542 19.87 14.28 13.44
N ALA A 543 18.71 13.80 13.90
CA ALA A 543 17.89 12.87 13.12
C ALA A 543 17.33 13.53 11.85
N GLN A 544 16.99 14.83 11.89
CA GLN A 544 16.62 15.62 10.70
C GLN A 544 17.80 15.75 9.73
N GLU A 545 18.98 16.15 10.20
CA GLU A 545 20.19 16.27 9.38
C GLU A 545 20.56 14.95 8.68
N ARG A 546 20.44 13.83 9.40
CA ARG A 546 20.71 12.48 8.89
C ARG A 546 19.54 11.87 8.11
N ASN A 547 18.40 12.56 8.01
CA ASN A 547 17.19 12.13 7.33
C ASN A 547 16.68 10.75 7.78
N VAL A 548 16.72 10.49 9.08
CA VAL A 548 16.21 9.23 9.64
C VAL A 548 14.69 9.35 9.77
N SER A 549 14.00 9.07 8.66
CA SER A 549 12.55 9.35 8.51
C SER A 549 11.70 8.69 9.60
N ARG A 550 12.06 7.46 10.00
CA ARG A 550 11.32 6.69 11.00
C ARG A 550 11.43 7.33 12.39
N THR A 551 12.61 7.81 12.80
CA THR A 551 12.81 8.53 14.07
C THR A 551 11.92 9.76 14.14
N LEU A 552 11.87 10.55 13.07
CA LEU A 552 11.10 11.79 13.04
C LEU A 552 9.60 11.52 13.05
N GLN A 553 9.17 10.41 12.46
CA GLN A 553 7.77 10.01 12.44
C GLN A 553 7.31 9.52 13.82
N ASP A 554 8.05 8.59 14.43
CA ASP A 554 7.61 7.92 15.65
C ASP A 554 7.93 8.70 16.93
N LEU A 555 9.03 9.48 16.95
CA LEU A 555 9.54 10.07 18.19
C LEU A 555 9.42 11.60 18.25
N ALA A 556 9.17 12.31 17.15
CA ALA A 556 9.17 13.79 17.20
C ALA A 556 8.12 14.34 18.18
N VAL A 557 6.88 13.82 18.16
CA VAL A 557 5.82 14.29 19.09
C VAL A 557 6.15 13.92 20.54
N PRO A 558 6.43 12.65 20.91
CA PRO A 558 6.80 12.31 22.28
C PRO A 558 8.03 13.06 22.81
N VAL A 559 9.02 13.32 21.94
CA VAL A 559 10.19 14.12 22.28
C VAL A 559 9.80 15.57 22.55
N CYS A 560 9.01 16.19 21.67
CA CYS A 560 8.57 17.57 21.85
C CYS A 560 7.67 17.71 23.08
N GLU A 561 6.81 16.75 23.39
CA GLU A 561 6.01 16.72 24.62
C GLU A 561 6.90 16.66 25.87
N ALA A 562 7.91 15.78 25.90
CA ALA A 562 8.87 15.70 27.00
C ALA A 562 9.70 17.00 27.15
N VAL A 563 10.08 17.64 26.03
CA VAL A 563 10.75 18.95 26.04
C VAL A 563 9.80 20.03 26.56
N ALA A 564 8.53 20.01 26.18
CA ALA A 564 7.53 20.99 26.61
C ALA A 564 7.34 20.99 28.14
N GLU A 565 7.34 19.81 28.77
CA GLU A 565 7.23 19.67 30.22
C GLU A 565 8.39 20.31 30.99
N VAL A 566 9.58 20.38 30.38
CA VAL A 566 10.83 20.77 31.06
C VAL A 566 11.31 22.16 30.66
N ARG A 567 11.11 22.55 29.39
CA ARG A 567 11.56 23.81 28.79
C ARG A 567 10.42 24.76 28.42
N GLY A 568 9.17 24.30 28.53
CA GLY A 568 7.98 25.05 28.17
C GLY A 568 7.49 24.78 26.74
N PRO A 569 6.19 24.99 26.47
CA PRO A 569 5.55 24.60 25.21
C PRO A 569 6.10 25.36 24.00
N GLN A 570 6.54 26.62 24.15
CA GLN A 570 7.05 27.43 23.04
C GLN A 570 8.29 26.81 22.37
N VAL A 571 9.23 26.29 23.17
CA VAL A 571 10.45 25.65 22.65
C VAL A 571 10.10 24.36 21.88
N ALA A 572 9.11 23.62 22.37
CA ALA A 572 8.65 22.40 21.71
C ALA A 572 7.87 22.70 20.41
N VAL A 573 7.10 23.79 20.37
CA VAL A 573 6.42 24.29 19.17
C VAL A 573 7.44 24.59 18.07
N GLU A 574 8.47 25.38 18.37
CA GLU A 574 9.53 25.73 17.41
C GLU A 574 10.24 24.49 16.86
N LEU A 575 10.57 23.54 17.74
CA LEU A 575 11.22 22.28 17.35
C LEU A 575 10.33 21.42 16.44
N LEU A 576 9.02 21.35 16.72
CA LEU A 576 8.10 20.55 15.90
C LEU A 576 7.76 21.25 14.57
N GLU A 577 7.74 22.58 14.53
CA GLU A 577 7.65 23.36 13.29
C GLU A 577 8.87 23.11 12.38
N GLU A 578 10.09 23.05 12.94
CA GLU A 578 11.29 22.66 12.20
C GLU A 578 11.13 21.26 11.55
N VAL A 579 10.53 20.31 12.27
CA VAL A 579 10.25 18.94 11.76
C VAL A 579 9.22 18.94 10.64
N LEU A 580 8.15 19.71 10.76
CA LEU A 580 7.14 19.82 9.69
C LEU A 580 7.71 20.49 8.44
N ALA A 581 8.45 21.60 8.59
CA ALA A 581 9.11 22.29 7.49
C ALA A 581 10.10 21.37 6.74
N PHE A 582 10.79 20.48 7.48
CA PHE A 582 11.67 19.47 6.89
C PHE A 582 10.92 18.47 5.97
N HIS A 583 9.70 18.07 6.33
CA HIS A 583 8.85 17.19 5.52
C HIS A 583 8.32 17.91 4.28
N ASP A 584 7.80 19.13 4.44
CA ASP A 584 7.26 19.95 3.35
C ASP A 584 8.32 20.25 2.28
N ALA A 585 9.54 20.61 2.68
CA ALA A 585 10.66 20.88 1.77
C ALA A 585 11.04 19.67 0.89
N ARG A 586 10.69 18.44 1.33
CA ARG A 586 10.94 17.19 0.59
C ARG A 586 9.69 16.65 -0.10
N GLY A 587 8.58 17.39 -0.08
CA GLY A 587 7.30 16.91 -0.64
C GLY A 587 6.74 15.66 0.05
N ARG A 588 7.21 15.35 1.27
CA ARG A 588 6.65 14.29 2.11
C ARG A 588 5.40 14.83 2.78
N LEU A 589 4.37 14.00 2.87
CA LEU A 589 3.20 14.35 3.68
C LEU A 589 3.51 13.90 5.12
N PRO A 590 3.58 14.81 6.10
CA PRO A 590 3.84 14.41 7.47
C PRO A 590 2.72 13.50 7.98
N ASP A 591 3.09 12.53 8.83
CA ASP A 591 2.12 11.72 9.57
C ASP A 591 1.14 12.65 10.31
N PRO A 592 -0.17 12.39 10.33
CA PRO A 592 -1.15 13.26 10.98
C PRO A 592 -0.82 13.54 12.46
N ALA A 593 -0.13 12.61 13.14
CA ALA A 593 0.31 12.80 14.51
C ALA A 593 1.17 14.05 14.69
N LEU A 594 2.00 14.43 13.70
CA LEU A 594 2.88 15.60 13.78
C LEU A 594 2.10 16.94 13.85
N PRO A 595 1.24 17.31 12.89
CA PRO A 595 0.45 18.53 12.99
C PRO A 595 -0.54 18.51 14.16
N LEU A 596 -1.06 17.33 14.54
CA LEU A 596 -1.90 17.18 15.74
C LEU A 596 -1.11 17.44 17.03
N GLY A 597 0.10 16.90 17.12
CA GLY A 597 1.02 17.16 18.23
C GLY A 597 1.38 18.64 18.33
N LEU A 598 1.62 19.29 17.18
CA LEU A 598 1.87 20.73 17.14
C LEU A 598 0.66 21.53 17.59
N ALA A 599 -0.54 21.20 17.12
CA ALA A 599 -1.78 21.84 17.56
C ALA A 599 -2.02 21.69 19.07
N ARG A 600 -1.75 20.48 19.62
CA ARG A 600 -1.81 20.22 21.07
C ARG A 600 -0.81 21.07 21.86
N LEU A 601 0.41 21.26 21.35
CA LEU A 601 1.41 22.12 21.99
C LEU A 601 1.03 23.61 21.89
N LEU A 602 0.55 24.05 20.73
CA LEU A 602 0.07 25.42 20.50
C LEU A 602 -1.12 25.77 21.40
N ALA A 603 -2.02 24.84 21.67
CA ALA A 603 -3.13 25.04 22.62
C ALA A 603 -2.65 25.34 24.05
N ARG A 604 -1.40 25.00 24.41
CA ARG A 604 -0.78 25.33 25.71
C ARG A 604 -0.12 26.72 25.72
N VAL A 605 -0.05 27.40 24.58
CA VAL A 605 0.54 28.74 24.42
C VAL A 605 -0.61 29.78 24.35
N PRO A 606 -0.53 30.91 25.07
CA PRO A 606 -1.56 31.96 24.98
C PRO A 606 -1.79 32.44 23.54
N GLY A 607 -3.03 32.38 23.06
CA GLY A 607 -3.39 32.77 21.69
C GLY A 607 -3.00 31.76 20.61
N GLY A 608 -2.41 30.62 20.98
CA GLY A 608 -1.93 29.62 20.05
C GLY A 608 -3.03 28.86 19.30
N HIS A 609 -4.29 28.93 19.75
CA HIS A 609 -5.44 28.29 19.08
C HIS A 609 -5.66 28.78 17.65
N ARG A 610 -5.43 30.08 17.37
CA ARG A 610 -5.48 30.63 15.99
C ARG A 610 -4.47 29.95 15.09
N ARG A 611 -3.22 29.82 15.58
CA ARG A 611 -2.13 29.18 14.86
C ARG A 611 -2.36 27.67 14.71
N ALA A 612 -2.90 27.02 15.74
CA ALA A 612 -3.28 25.61 15.69
C ALA A 612 -4.31 25.36 14.59
N PHE A 613 -5.33 26.21 14.48
CA PHE A 613 -6.31 26.14 13.39
C PHE A 613 -5.66 26.29 12.01
N GLU A 614 -4.79 27.29 11.82
CA GLU A 614 -4.07 27.48 10.54
C GLU A 614 -3.24 26.26 10.14
N VAL A 615 -2.49 25.67 11.09
CA VAL A 615 -1.68 24.46 10.87
C VAL A 615 -2.55 23.29 10.45
N LEU A 616 -3.61 23.00 11.21
CA LEU A 616 -4.52 21.89 10.91
C LEU A 616 -5.26 22.11 9.59
N TRP A 617 -5.72 23.33 9.32
CA TRP A 617 -6.38 23.72 8.07
C TRP A 617 -5.46 23.56 6.87
N HIS A 618 -4.19 23.98 6.99
CA HIS A 618 -3.18 23.80 5.95
C HIS A 618 -2.93 22.32 5.65
N HIS A 619 -2.69 21.51 6.69
CA HIS A 619 -2.40 20.08 6.52
C HIS A 619 -3.62 19.28 6.05
N ARG A 620 -4.84 19.68 6.42
CA ARG A 620 -6.08 19.19 5.78
C ARG A 620 -6.02 19.44 4.27
N GLY A 621 -5.82 20.69 3.85
CA GLY A 621 -5.76 21.06 2.43
C GLY A 621 -4.64 20.39 1.63
N LEU A 622 -3.49 20.09 2.26
CA LEU A 622 -2.44 19.27 1.65
C LEU A 622 -2.89 17.82 1.43
N ARG A 623 -3.57 17.22 2.42
CA ARG A 623 -4.11 15.85 2.34
C ARG A 623 -5.20 15.72 1.26
N LEU A 624 -6.09 16.70 1.15
CA LEU A 624 -7.11 16.72 0.09
C LEU A 624 -6.48 16.74 -1.30
N ARG A 625 -5.49 17.62 -1.52
CA ARG A 625 -4.78 17.71 -2.81
C ARG A 625 -3.95 16.47 -3.11
N ALA A 626 -3.33 15.86 -2.10
CA ALA A 626 -2.60 14.59 -2.26
C ALA A 626 -3.54 13.46 -2.72
N ARG A 627 -4.76 13.41 -2.18
CA ARG A 627 -5.79 12.44 -2.56
C ARG A 627 -6.33 12.64 -3.97
N GLU A 628 -6.60 13.88 -4.39
CA GLU A 628 -7.01 14.20 -5.76
C GLU A 628 -5.98 13.73 -6.81
N SER A 629 -4.72 13.62 -6.41
CA SER A 629 -3.62 13.22 -7.28
C SER A 629 -3.47 11.70 -7.44
N HIS A 630 -4.15 10.85 -6.64
CA HIS A 630 -3.80 9.43 -6.53
C HIS A 630 -4.97 8.47 -6.17
N PRO A 631 -5.38 7.53 -7.05
CA PRO A 631 -6.46 6.56 -6.79
C PRO A 631 -6.19 5.59 -5.63
N LEU A 632 -4.98 5.05 -5.47
CA LEU A 632 -4.63 4.24 -4.29
C LEU A 632 -4.69 5.01 -2.95
N LEU A 633 -4.58 6.34 -2.96
CA LEU A 633 -4.75 7.20 -1.78
C LEU A 633 -6.24 7.51 -1.49
N GLN A 634 -7.13 7.36 -2.48
CA GLN A 634 -8.57 7.63 -2.33
C GLN A 634 -9.21 6.65 -1.35
N ASP A 635 -8.86 5.37 -1.46
CA ASP A 635 -9.45 4.31 -0.63
C ASP A 635 -8.66 4.09 0.68
N ALA A 636 -7.34 4.25 0.67
CA ALA A 636 -6.45 3.88 1.78
C ALA A 636 -6.44 4.84 2.98
N ASP A 637 -6.50 6.16 2.76
CA ASP A 637 -6.44 7.15 3.86
C ASP A 637 -7.75 7.25 4.64
N GLN A 638 -8.87 6.97 3.96
CA GLN A 638 -10.18 6.87 4.62
C GLN A 638 -10.30 5.54 5.34
N ALA A 639 -10.01 4.41 4.66
CA ALA A 639 -9.95 3.09 5.27
C ALA A 639 -8.98 2.97 6.45
N ALA A 640 -8.10 3.96 6.65
CA ALA A 640 -7.16 4.04 7.76
C ALA A 640 -7.51 5.08 8.85
N GLY A 641 -8.52 5.94 8.63
CA GLY A 641 -9.04 6.89 9.63
C GLY A 641 -8.05 7.97 10.04
N LEU A 642 -6.90 8.06 9.36
CA LEU A 642 -5.74 8.87 9.70
C LEU A 642 -6.05 10.37 9.79
N VAL A 643 -7.09 10.83 9.10
CA VAL A 643 -7.47 12.24 9.05
C VAL A 643 -8.57 12.57 10.05
N LEU A 644 -9.26 11.58 10.62
CA LEU A 644 -10.36 11.81 11.57
C LEU A 644 -9.92 12.63 12.79
N PRO A 645 -8.77 12.37 13.43
CA PRO A 645 -8.35 13.17 14.58
C PRO A 645 -8.05 14.62 14.18
N LEU A 646 -7.65 14.87 12.93
CA LEU A 646 -7.47 16.22 12.39
C LEU A 646 -8.81 16.95 12.30
N TYR A 647 -9.87 16.30 11.80
CA TYR A 647 -11.22 16.89 11.77
C TYR A 647 -11.78 17.10 13.17
N GLU A 648 -11.59 16.15 14.09
CA GLU A 648 -11.98 16.30 15.49
C GLU A 648 -11.32 17.51 16.14
N ALA A 649 -10.01 17.69 15.94
CA ALA A 649 -9.28 18.83 16.46
C ALA A 649 -9.78 20.16 15.86
N LEU A 650 -10.08 20.21 14.55
CA LEU A 650 -10.67 21.38 13.91
C LEU A 650 -12.07 21.70 14.45
N LEU A 651 -12.93 20.69 14.60
CA LEU A 651 -14.29 20.85 15.15
C LEU A 651 -14.25 21.32 16.60
N SER A 652 -13.32 20.78 17.40
CA SER A 652 -13.12 21.19 18.79
C SER A 652 -12.68 22.65 18.89
N LEU A 653 -11.73 23.08 18.04
CA LEU A 653 -11.29 24.47 17.98
C LEU A 653 -12.44 25.40 17.56
N LEU A 654 -13.25 25.01 16.56
CA LEU A 654 -14.42 25.79 16.14
C LEU A 654 -15.47 25.89 17.23
N PHE A 655 -15.70 24.81 17.98
CA PHE A 655 -16.68 24.78 19.06
C PHE A 655 -16.25 25.65 20.25
N GLU A 656 -14.96 25.64 20.59
CA GLU A 656 -14.43 26.39 21.75
C GLU A 656 -14.08 27.85 21.43
N TYR A 657 -13.56 28.14 20.23
CA TYR A 657 -12.94 29.43 19.90
C TYR A 657 -13.50 30.07 18.61
N GLY A 658 -14.62 29.59 18.07
CA GLY A 658 -15.14 29.98 16.75
C GLY A 658 -15.09 31.48 16.43
N ASP A 659 -15.47 32.33 17.38
CA ASP A 659 -15.50 33.80 17.22
C ASP A 659 -14.10 34.44 17.08
N ASP A 660 -13.04 33.76 17.53
CA ASP A 660 -11.66 34.27 17.55
C ASP A 660 -10.76 33.64 16.48
N LEU A 661 -11.28 32.67 15.71
CA LEU A 661 -10.50 31.93 14.71
C LEU A 661 -10.43 32.66 13.36
N PRO A 662 -9.33 32.47 12.59
CA PRO A 662 -9.21 33.00 11.24
C PRO A 662 -10.00 32.15 10.24
N LEU A 663 -11.33 32.29 10.24
CA LEU A 663 -12.22 31.49 9.40
C LEU A 663 -12.09 31.83 7.90
N PRO A 664 -12.08 30.83 7.01
CA PRO A 664 -12.15 31.06 5.56
C PRO A 664 -13.49 31.68 5.16
N ASP A 665 -13.46 32.55 4.14
CA ASP A 665 -14.64 33.13 3.47
C ASP A 665 -15.67 33.84 4.37
N SER A 666 -15.30 34.21 5.60
CA SER A 666 -16.19 34.83 6.60
C SER A 666 -17.45 34.01 6.96
N GLN A 667 -17.41 32.69 6.74
CA GLN A 667 -18.51 31.79 7.07
C GLN A 667 -18.68 31.68 8.61
N PRO A 668 -19.91 31.61 9.14
CA PRO A 668 -20.14 31.32 10.56
C PRO A 668 -19.49 29.99 11.00
N PRO A 669 -18.94 29.91 12.22
CA PRO A 669 -18.21 28.73 12.68
C PRO A 669 -19.07 27.46 12.68
N GLU A 670 -20.37 27.57 13.00
CA GLU A 670 -21.30 26.44 12.99
C GLU A 670 -21.54 25.87 11.58
N LEU A 671 -21.58 26.71 10.56
CA LEU A 671 -21.76 26.27 9.17
C LEU A 671 -20.46 25.66 8.63
N LEU A 672 -19.30 26.24 8.97
CA LEU A 672 -18.01 25.65 8.62
C LEU A 672 -17.80 24.31 9.31
N ALA A 673 -18.20 24.18 10.58
CA ALA A 673 -18.17 22.92 11.30
C ALA A 673 -19.08 21.87 10.65
N PHE A 674 -20.26 22.28 10.19
CA PHE A 674 -21.13 21.41 9.40
C PHE A 674 -20.43 20.95 8.11
N ASP A 675 -19.84 21.86 7.35
CA ASP A 675 -19.15 21.48 6.12
C ASP A 675 -17.97 20.53 6.39
N LEU A 676 -17.23 20.73 7.50
CA LEU A 676 -16.13 19.87 7.91
C LEU A 676 -16.57 18.46 8.33
N HIS A 677 -17.66 18.32 9.07
CA HIS A 677 -18.14 17.00 9.49
C HIS A 677 -18.61 16.18 8.28
N GLU A 678 -19.37 16.81 7.38
CA GLU A 678 -19.87 16.16 6.17
C GLU A 678 -18.71 15.84 5.24
N GLU A 679 -17.71 16.73 5.17
CA GLU A 679 -16.49 16.49 4.44
C GLU A 679 -15.70 15.26 4.96
N ALA A 680 -15.55 15.13 6.28
CA ALA A 680 -14.84 14.02 6.88
C ALA A 680 -15.54 12.68 6.61
N LYS A 681 -16.87 12.72 6.70
CA LYS A 681 -17.73 11.54 6.72
C LYS A 681 -18.16 11.06 5.33
N ALA A 682 -18.67 11.98 4.51
CA ALA A 682 -19.40 11.62 3.31
C ALA A 682 -18.53 11.01 2.21
N ARG A 683 -17.25 11.34 2.20
CA ARG A 683 -16.40 11.17 1.04
C ARG A 683 -16.18 9.73 0.58
N GLY A 684 -16.10 8.75 1.49
CA GLY A 684 -15.84 7.35 1.10
C GLY A 684 -17.02 6.76 0.33
N MET A 685 -18.21 6.87 0.92
CA MET A 685 -19.44 6.42 0.27
C MET A 685 -19.84 7.33 -0.90
N ALA A 686 -19.67 8.66 -0.80
CA ALA A 686 -19.99 9.57 -1.89
C ALA A 686 -19.14 9.26 -3.13
N ASP A 687 -17.83 9.04 -3.01
CA ASP A 687 -16.96 8.68 -4.14
C ASP A 687 -17.43 7.42 -4.88
N ASP A 688 -18.04 6.48 -4.16
CA ASP A 688 -18.65 5.30 -4.75
C ASP A 688 -20.00 5.58 -5.41
N LEU A 689 -20.90 6.27 -4.70
CA LEU A 689 -22.26 6.55 -5.16
C LEU A 689 -22.29 7.49 -6.36
N VAL A 690 -21.31 8.38 -6.48
CA VAL A 690 -21.26 9.34 -7.60
C VAL A 690 -20.89 8.69 -8.92
N ARG A 691 -20.47 7.41 -8.90
CA ARG A 691 -20.27 6.58 -10.09
C ARG A 691 -21.55 5.90 -10.53
N MET A 692 -22.62 5.93 -9.74
CA MET A 692 -23.89 5.30 -10.10
C MET A 692 -24.51 5.94 -11.35
N PRO A 693 -25.34 5.20 -12.10
CA PRO A 693 -26.17 5.79 -13.14
C PRO A 693 -27.11 6.85 -12.52
N LEU A 694 -26.97 8.10 -12.94
CA LEU A 694 -27.87 9.20 -12.53
C LEU A 694 -28.76 9.57 -13.73
N ALA A 695 -29.92 10.17 -13.45
CA ALA A 695 -30.77 10.70 -14.51
C ALA A 695 -30.10 11.89 -15.21
N LYS A 696 -30.26 11.98 -16.54
CA LYS A 696 -29.75 13.10 -17.32
C LYS A 696 -30.47 14.40 -16.92
N PRO A 697 -29.76 15.46 -16.51
CA PRO A 697 -30.37 16.78 -16.32
C PRO A 697 -30.92 17.33 -17.65
N SER A 698 -32.12 17.90 -17.62
CA SER A 698 -32.84 18.36 -18.82
C SER A 698 -32.09 19.43 -19.61
N GLN A 699 -31.26 20.23 -18.93
CA GLN A 699 -30.50 21.36 -19.48
C GLN A 699 -29.18 20.95 -20.14
N VAL A 700 -28.72 19.71 -19.96
CA VAL A 700 -27.38 19.26 -20.41
C VAL A 700 -27.39 18.86 -21.90
N PRO A 701 -26.46 19.41 -22.73
CA PRO A 701 -26.29 19.00 -24.12
C PRO A 701 -25.96 17.50 -24.28
N GLN A 702 -26.58 16.83 -25.26
CA GLN A 702 -26.40 15.39 -25.48
C GLN A 702 -24.94 14.99 -25.73
N ARG A 703 -24.17 15.81 -26.46
CA ARG A 703 -22.76 15.54 -26.73
C ARG A 703 -21.91 15.47 -25.46
N LEU A 704 -22.13 16.38 -24.51
CA LEU A 704 -21.39 16.42 -23.25
C LEU A 704 -21.80 15.25 -22.35
N TRP A 705 -23.11 14.98 -22.28
CA TRP A 705 -23.64 13.80 -21.60
C TRP A 705 -23.02 12.50 -22.12
N ASP A 706 -23.05 12.26 -23.43
CA ASP A 706 -22.51 11.03 -24.02
C ASP A 706 -21.00 10.89 -23.81
N ALA A 707 -20.26 12.00 -23.83
CA ALA A 707 -18.83 12.00 -23.53
C ALA A 707 -18.55 11.59 -22.08
N GLU A 708 -19.35 12.11 -21.14
CA GLU A 708 -19.20 11.83 -19.72
C GLU A 708 -19.60 10.38 -19.42
N GLN A 709 -20.73 9.92 -19.96
CA GLN A 709 -21.19 8.56 -19.77
C GLN A 709 -20.21 7.53 -20.32
N ARG A 710 -19.50 7.82 -21.42
CA ARG A 710 -18.40 6.96 -21.91
C ARG A 710 -17.26 6.87 -20.90
N LEU A 711 -16.77 8.00 -20.39
CA LEU A 711 -15.67 8.02 -19.41
C LEU A 711 -16.08 7.37 -18.07
N LEU A 712 -17.28 7.67 -17.56
CA LEU A 712 -17.82 7.05 -16.35
C LEU A 712 -18.06 5.55 -16.54
N HIS A 713 -18.44 5.10 -17.73
CA HIS A 713 -18.56 3.67 -18.04
C HIS A 713 -17.20 2.97 -17.99
N THR A 714 -16.18 3.55 -18.65
CA THR A 714 -14.80 3.04 -18.57
C THR A 714 -14.30 3.03 -17.12
N GLN A 715 -14.55 4.10 -16.38
CA GLN A 715 -14.18 4.21 -14.98
C GLN A 715 -14.87 3.12 -14.13
N ARG A 716 -16.19 2.89 -14.27
CA ARG A 716 -16.88 1.79 -13.58
C ARG A 716 -16.32 0.40 -13.91
N GLN A 717 -15.93 0.15 -15.17
CA GLN A 717 -15.29 -1.13 -15.54
C GLN A 717 -13.90 -1.30 -14.91
N LEU A 718 -13.22 -0.18 -14.63
CA LEU A 718 -11.93 -0.19 -13.95
C LEU A 718 -12.09 -0.38 -12.43
N ALA A 719 -13.21 0.07 -11.83
CA ALA A 719 -13.53 -0.18 -10.41
C ALA A 719 -13.73 -1.69 -10.14
N GLY A 720 -13.21 -2.21 -9.02
CA GLY A 720 -13.50 -3.57 -8.55
C GLY A 720 -12.60 -4.69 -9.09
N GLY A 721 -11.27 -4.51 -9.13
CA GLY A 721 -10.35 -5.61 -9.46
C GLY A 721 -8.98 -5.48 -8.79
N GLU A 722 -8.45 -6.59 -8.28
CA GLU A 722 -7.16 -6.73 -7.56
C GLU A 722 -5.91 -6.45 -8.40
N ARG A 723 -6.04 -5.89 -9.62
CA ARG A 723 -4.88 -5.69 -10.49
C ARG A 723 -4.30 -4.26 -10.38
N PRO A 724 -2.99 -4.14 -10.14
CA PRO A 724 -2.25 -2.87 -10.19
C PRO A 724 -2.37 -2.09 -11.52
N ASP A 725 -2.84 -2.74 -12.59
CA ASP A 725 -2.88 -2.30 -13.99
C ASP A 725 -4.00 -1.31 -14.33
N ARG A 726 -4.98 -1.15 -13.43
CA ARG A 726 -6.14 -0.27 -13.63
C ARG A 726 -5.91 1.16 -13.14
N ALA A 727 -4.97 1.39 -12.23
CA ALA A 727 -4.78 2.68 -11.56
C ALA A 727 -4.40 3.82 -12.52
N TRP A 728 -3.53 3.56 -13.50
CA TRP A 728 -3.17 4.57 -14.51
C TRP A 728 -4.33 4.90 -15.45
N SER A 729 -4.98 3.88 -16.00
CA SER A 729 -6.15 4.05 -16.88
C SER A 729 -7.30 4.77 -16.17
N TRP A 730 -7.45 4.52 -14.86
CA TRP A 730 -8.38 5.22 -14.00
C TRP A 730 -8.06 6.72 -13.90
N ARG A 731 -6.79 7.09 -13.70
CA ARG A 731 -6.36 8.50 -13.65
C ARG A 731 -6.59 9.22 -14.96
N GLU A 732 -6.31 8.58 -16.08
CA GLU A 732 -6.57 9.20 -17.39
C GLU A 732 -8.07 9.47 -17.58
N CYS A 733 -8.93 8.54 -17.14
CA CYS A 733 -10.38 8.77 -17.12
C CYS A 733 -10.74 9.96 -16.21
N ALA A 734 -10.21 10.02 -14.98
CA ALA A 734 -10.48 11.09 -14.03
C ALA A 734 -9.98 12.47 -14.53
N ARG A 735 -8.78 12.52 -15.13
CA ARG A 735 -8.24 13.73 -15.77
C ARG A 735 -9.10 14.18 -16.94
N ALA A 736 -9.59 13.24 -17.75
CA ALA A 736 -10.48 13.57 -18.88
C ALA A 736 -11.87 14.03 -18.42
N LEU A 737 -12.36 13.54 -17.27
CA LEU A 737 -13.62 13.97 -16.66
C LEU A 737 -13.57 15.40 -16.13
N THR A 738 -12.41 15.87 -15.66
CA THR A 738 -12.27 17.22 -15.06
C THR A 738 -12.71 18.36 -15.98
N PRO A 739 -12.13 18.55 -17.19
CA PRO A 739 -12.55 19.62 -18.09
C PRO A 739 -13.98 19.41 -18.63
N LEU A 740 -14.46 18.16 -18.63
CA LEU A 740 -15.83 17.86 -19.02
C LEU A 740 -16.84 18.29 -17.96
N HIS A 741 -16.54 18.03 -16.68
CA HIS A 741 -17.31 18.53 -15.56
C HIS A 741 -17.33 20.07 -15.53
N GLU A 742 -16.20 20.74 -15.82
CA GLU A 742 -16.15 22.21 -15.96
C GLU A 742 -17.08 22.72 -17.07
N ALA A 743 -17.16 21.99 -18.20
CA ALA A 743 -18.07 22.32 -19.28
C ALA A 743 -19.55 22.03 -18.96
N LEU A 744 -19.84 21.08 -18.07
CA LEU A 744 -21.19 20.71 -17.63
C LEU A 744 -21.74 21.64 -16.54
N GLU A 745 -20.85 22.24 -15.74
CA GLU A 745 -21.19 22.99 -14.53
C GLU A 745 -22.16 24.18 -14.76
N PRO A 746 -22.03 24.98 -15.84
CA PRO A 746 -23.00 26.05 -16.13
C PRO A 746 -24.42 25.56 -16.44
N PHE A 747 -24.58 24.30 -16.87
CA PHE A 747 -25.88 23.73 -17.24
C PHE A 747 -26.54 22.98 -16.08
N ALA A 748 -25.75 22.31 -15.25
CA ALA A 748 -26.26 21.46 -14.18
C ALA A 748 -25.27 21.45 -12.99
N PRO A 749 -25.21 22.54 -12.20
CA PRO A 749 -24.23 22.67 -11.12
C PRO A 749 -24.40 21.60 -10.04
N GLU A 750 -25.65 21.31 -9.64
CA GLU A 750 -25.96 20.26 -8.67
C GLU A 750 -25.52 18.87 -9.14
N TYR A 751 -25.67 18.57 -10.43
CA TYR A 751 -25.24 17.31 -11.03
C TYR A 751 -23.71 17.19 -11.02
N VAL A 752 -23.00 18.24 -11.39
CA VAL A 752 -21.53 18.26 -11.40
C VAL A 752 -20.97 18.18 -9.99
N ARG A 753 -21.58 18.88 -9.00
CA ARG A 753 -21.21 18.77 -7.59
C ARG A 753 -21.25 17.32 -7.13
N LEU A 754 -22.38 16.64 -7.38
CA LEU A 754 -22.52 15.21 -7.11
C LEU A 754 -21.41 14.43 -7.84
N ARG A 755 -21.22 14.59 -9.15
CA ARG A 755 -20.17 13.86 -9.90
C ARG A 755 -18.74 14.09 -9.42
N ARG A 756 -18.46 15.22 -8.77
CA ARG A 756 -17.16 15.54 -8.15
C ARG A 756 -17.05 15.10 -6.70
N ALA A 757 -18.05 14.38 -6.17
CA ALA A 757 -18.15 13.97 -4.77
C ALA A 757 -17.92 15.14 -3.79
N GLN A 758 -18.36 16.34 -4.18
CA GLN A 758 -18.28 17.49 -3.30
C GLN A 758 -19.30 17.31 -2.15
N PRO A 759 -18.87 17.44 -0.88
CA PRO A 759 -19.74 17.31 0.27
C PRO A 759 -20.93 18.26 0.21
N ALA A 760 -22.07 17.81 0.73
CA ALA A 760 -23.27 18.62 0.84
C ALA A 760 -23.07 19.75 1.85
N ARG A 761 -23.53 20.95 1.48
CA ARG A 761 -23.52 22.12 2.38
C ARG A 761 -24.80 22.19 3.21
N PHE A 762 -24.79 23.05 4.23
CA PHE A 762 -25.95 23.27 5.09
C PHE A 762 -27.23 23.61 4.30
N GLU A 763 -27.15 24.51 3.31
CA GLU A 763 -28.32 24.92 2.52
C GLU A 763 -28.90 23.74 1.72
N GLU A 764 -28.03 22.84 1.25
CA GLU A 764 -28.43 21.64 0.53
C GLU A 764 -29.08 20.63 1.46
N ALA A 765 -28.54 20.44 2.66
CA ALA A 765 -29.12 19.59 3.68
C ALA A 765 -30.53 20.05 4.06
N LEU A 766 -30.72 21.37 4.21
CA LEU A 766 -32.03 21.96 4.48
C LEU A 766 -33.01 21.75 3.33
N ARG A 767 -32.60 21.98 2.08
CA ARG A 767 -33.43 21.70 0.89
C ARG A 767 -33.84 20.22 0.82
N LEU A 768 -32.90 19.31 1.08
CA LEU A 768 -33.18 17.88 1.10
C LEU A 768 -34.19 17.51 2.19
N LEU A 769 -34.07 18.11 3.37
CA LEU A 769 -35.03 17.91 4.45
C LEU A 769 -36.41 18.44 4.08
N ASP A 770 -36.51 19.66 3.55
CA ASP A 770 -37.79 20.28 3.16
C ASP A 770 -38.49 19.52 2.03
N GLU A 771 -37.74 18.96 1.08
CA GLU A 771 -38.29 18.16 -0.02
C GLU A 771 -38.69 16.72 0.37
N ALA A 772 -38.06 16.16 1.41
CA ALA A 772 -38.16 14.73 1.74
C ALA A 772 -38.86 14.45 3.08
N ALA A 773 -39.12 15.48 3.89
CA ALA A 773 -39.81 15.31 5.15
C ALA A 773 -41.25 14.81 4.91
N PRO A 774 -41.70 13.78 5.65
CA PRO A 774 -43.08 13.36 5.64
C PRO A 774 -43.98 14.43 6.28
N ALA A 775 -45.30 14.32 6.07
CA ALA A 775 -46.26 15.26 6.64
C ALA A 775 -46.25 15.25 8.19
N GLU A 776 -45.85 14.13 8.79
CA GLU A 776 -45.69 13.95 10.23
C GLU A 776 -44.42 14.62 10.81
N GLY A 777 -43.63 15.32 9.99
CA GLY A 777 -42.41 15.99 10.40
C GLY A 777 -41.22 15.06 10.62
N MET A 778 -40.01 15.62 10.59
CA MET A 778 -38.76 14.87 10.63
C MET A 778 -37.62 15.61 11.33
N VAL A 779 -36.76 14.86 12.01
CA VAL A 779 -35.44 15.30 12.49
C VAL A 779 -34.35 14.58 11.70
N LEU A 780 -33.35 15.32 11.22
CA LEU A 780 -32.13 14.78 10.65
C LEU A 780 -30.98 15.06 11.62
N ALA A 781 -30.33 14.00 12.10
CA ALA A 781 -29.19 14.08 13.00
C ALA A 781 -27.97 13.42 12.36
N SER A 782 -26.94 14.20 12.05
CA SER A 782 -25.67 13.72 11.49
C SER A 782 -24.59 13.74 12.56
N TYR A 783 -23.91 12.62 12.75
CA TYR A 783 -22.86 12.47 13.76
C TYR A 783 -21.48 12.45 13.13
N PHE A 784 -20.50 12.97 13.86
CA PHE A 784 -19.08 12.77 13.65
C PHE A 784 -18.44 12.27 14.95
N THR A 785 -18.14 10.98 15.00
CA THR A 785 -17.38 10.34 16.08
C THR A 785 -15.88 10.53 15.91
N GLY A 786 -15.25 11.28 16.81
CA GLY A 786 -13.80 11.43 16.99
C GLY A 786 -13.21 10.38 17.94
N GLU A 787 -11.91 10.45 18.21
CA GLU A 787 -11.20 9.59 19.17
C GLU A 787 -11.69 9.79 20.60
N SER A 788 -11.87 11.05 21.00
CA SER A 788 -12.18 11.44 22.38
C SER A 788 -13.61 11.95 22.56
N GLU A 789 -14.22 12.45 21.49
CA GLU A 789 -15.53 13.08 21.54
C GLU A 789 -16.35 12.88 20.26
N THR A 790 -17.66 13.08 20.36
CA THR A 790 -18.59 12.97 19.24
C THR A 790 -19.31 14.30 19.04
N PHE A 791 -19.38 14.78 17.80
CA PHE A 791 -20.17 15.95 17.41
C PHE A 791 -21.47 15.50 16.75
N CYS A 792 -22.59 16.14 17.07
CA CYS A 792 -23.89 15.86 16.49
C CYS A 792 -24.51 17.14 15.91
N PHE A 793 -24.85 17.13 14.62
CA PHE A 793 -25.47 18.23 13.88
C PHE A 793 -26.92 17.87 13.59
N VAL A 794 -27.85 18.75 13.97
CA VAL A 794 -29.29 18.47 14.00
C VAL A 794 -30.05 19.53 13.21
N LEU A 795 -30.89 19.03 12.30
CA LEU A 795 -31.85 19.80 11.50
C LEU A 795 -33.25 19.26 11.77
N ALA A 796 -34.25 20.14 11.77
CA ALA A 796 -35.64 19.76 12.00
C ALA A 796 -36.55 20.35 10.93
N SER A 797 -37.47 19.55 10.40
CA SER A 797 -38.41 19.99 9.38
C SER A 797 -39.24 21.17 9.89
N GLY A 798 -39.41 22.20 9.05
CA GLY A 798 -40.12 23.43 9.41
C GLY A 798 -39.31 24.45 10.22
N GLU A 799 -38.02 24.18 10.47
CA GLU A 799 -37.10 25.11 11.14
C GLU A 799 -35.88 25.38 10.26
N ASN A 800 -35.46 26.65 10.19
CA ASN A 800 -34.24 27.04 9.47
C ASN A 800 -33.11 27.36 10.46
N ALA A 801 -32.75 26.35 11.28
CA ALA A 801 -31.73 26.49 12.30
C ALA A 801 -30.87 25.22 12.39
N LEU A 802 -29.55 25.40 12.32
CA LEU A 802 -28.58 24.35 12.63
C LEU A 802 -28.34 24.32 14.15
N ARG A 803 -28.56 23.17 14.77
CA ARG A 803 -28.12 22.91 16.14
C ARG A 803 -26.95 21.95 16.07
N TRP A 804 -25.91 22.19 16.85
CA TRP A 804 -24.80 21.26 16.95
C TRP A 804 -24.37 21.07 18.41
N HIS A 805 -24.02 19.85 18.75
CA HIS A 805 -23.76 19.41 20.12
C HIS A 805 -22.41 18.70 20.20
N ARG A 806 -21.65 19.01 21.24
CA ARG A 806 -20.44 18.30 21.64
C ARG A 806 -20.80 17.26 22.71
N ILE A 807 -20.52 16.00 22.43
CA ILE A 807 -20.81 14.85 23.30
C ILE A 807 -19.47 14.30 23.77
N ALA A 808 -19.23 14.29 25.08
CA ALA A 808 -17.99 13.83 25.71
C ALA A 808 -17.87 12.29 25.74
N VAL A 809 -18.06 11.65 24.58
CA VAL A 809 -17.92 10.21 24.37
C VAL A 809 -17.17 9.97 23.06
N GLY A 810 -16.02 9.32 23.15
CA GLY A 810 -15.16 9.02 22.01
C GLY A 810 -15.45 7.68 21.34
N ARG A 811 -14.79 7.44 20.20
CA ARG A 811 -14.91 6.22 19.39
C ARG A 811 -14.72 4.94 20.20
N ALA A 812 -13.66 4.86 21.02
CA ALA A 812 -13.36 3.64 21.79
C ALA A 812 -14.47 3.29 22.80
N GLN A 813 -15.10 4.30 23.41
CA GLN A 813 -16.20 4.08 24.35
C GLN A 813 -17.45 3.56 23.63
N LEU A 814 -17.75 4.11 22.45
CA LEU A 814 -18.87 3.67 21.61
C LEU A 814 -18.62 2.28 21.02
N HIS A 815 -17.39 1.99 20.59
CA HIS A 815 -16.97 0.66 20.16
C HIS A 815 -17.18 -0.35 21.29
N SER A 816 -16.70 -0.05 22.50
CA SER A 816 -16.91 -0.92 23.67
C SER A 816 -18.39 -1.15 23.96
N ALA A 817 -19.24 -0.13 23.80
CA ALA A 817 -20.69 -0.28 23.94
C ALA A 817 -21.28 -1.20 22.85
N ALA A 818 -20.88 -1.01 21.59
CA ALA A 818 -21.31 -1.85 20.46
C ALA A 818 -20.89 -3.31 20.65
N GLU A 819 -19.62 -3.56 21.03
CA GLU A 819 -19.10 -4.91 21.28
C GLU A 819 -19.80 -5.58 22.47
N LYS A 820 -20.09 -4.84 23.56
CA LYS A 820 -20.88 -5.39 24.68
C LYS A 820 -22.26 -5.82 24.23
N ILE A 821 -22.92 -5.06 23.35
CA ILE A 821 -24.22 -5.44 22.79
C ILE A 821 -24.07 -6.69 21.91
N ARG A 822 -23.09 -6.72 21.00
CA ARG A 822 -22.80 -7.87 20.14
C ARG A 822 -22.56 -9.13 20.95
N LEU A 823 -21.67 -9.08 21.95
CA LEU A 823 -21.38 -10.21 22.84
C LEU A 823 -22.60 -10.65 23.65
N THR A 824 -23.46 -9.72 24.07
CA THR A 824 -24.71 -10.05 24.78
C THR A 824 -25.69 -10.79 23.87
N VAL A 825 -25.76 -10.42 22.59
CA VAL A 825 -26.72 -10.98 21.63
C VAL A 825 -26.20 -12.28 21.00
N ASP A 826 -25.02 -12.22 20.37
CA ASP A 826 -24.45 -13.32 19.58
C ASP A 826 -23.61 -14.29 20.43
N GLY A 827 -23.15 -13.87 21.61
CA GLY A 827 -22.22 -14.62 22.43
C GLY A 827 -20.81 -14.68 21.85
N ASP A 828 -19.94 -15.44 22.50
CA ASP A 828 -18.59 -15.75 22.04
C ASP A 828 -18.18 -17.14 22.55
N ARG A 829 -18.06 -18.10 21.63
CA ARG A 829 -17.65 -19.47 21.94
C ARG A 829 -16.14 -19.62 22.15
N SER A 830 -15.35 -18.66 21.68
CA SER A 830 -13.89 -18.62 21.82
C SER A 830 -13.43 -17.93 23.10
N ALA A 831 -14.28 -17.06 23.68
CA ALA A 831 -14.02 -16.44 24.98
C ALA A 831 -13.82 -17.47 26.10
N PHE A 832 -13.02 -17.11 27.10
CA PHE A 832 -12.86 -17.89 28.32
C PHE A 832 -13.30 -17.09 29.55
N PRO A 833 -14.39 -17.47 30.23
CA PRO A 833 -15.31 -18.56 29.87
C PRO A 833 -16.16 -18.24 28.64
N ALA A 834 -16.63 -19.28 27.94
CA ALA A 834 -17.48 -19.11 26.76
C ALA A 834 -18.78 -18.39 27.11
N VAL A 835 -19.14 -17.38 26.32
CA VAL A 835 -20.34 -16.56 26.48
C VAL A 835 -21.43 -17.12 25.55
N PRO A 836 -22.56 -17.64 26.08
CA PRO A 836 -23.64 -18.14 25.23
C PRO A 836 -24.44 -17.00 24.59
N PRO A 837 -25.02 -17.20 23.39
CA PRO A 837 -25.93 -16.22 22.77
C PRO A 837 -27.19 -16.02 23.60
N ILE A 838 -27.85 -14.88 23.40
CA ILE A 838 -29.12 -14.55 24.05
C ILE A 838 -30.21 -15.58 23.70
N LYS A 839 -31.05 -15.92 24.67
CA LYS A 839 -32.15 -16.87 24.48
C LYS A 839 -33.40 -16.12 24.00
N PRO A 840 -33.96 -16.40 22.80
CA PRO A 840 -35.08 -15.64 22.24
C PRO A 840 -36.32 -15.55 23.14
N ARG A 841 -36.67 -16.64 23.84
CA ARG A 841 -37.87 -16.67 24.70
C ARG A 841 -37.63 -16.14 26.12
N ARG A 842 -36.38 -15.87 26.48
CA ARG A 842 -35.97 -15.32 27.79
C ARG A 842 -34.76 -14.40 27.60
N PRO A 843 -34.92 -13.30 26.84
CA PRO A 843 -33.80 -12.42 26.54
C PRO A 843 -33.36 -11.67 27.80
N VAL A 844 -32.05 -11.50 27.95
CA VAL A 844 -31.48 -10.63 28.99
C VAL A 844 -31.48 -9.18 28.51
N PRO A 845 -31.59 -8.18 29.41
CA PRO A 845 -31.52 -6.77 29.03
C PRO A 845 -30.26 -6.44 28.23
N LEU A 846 -30.40 -5.60 27.20
CA LEU A 846 -29.25 -5.08 26.48
C LEU A 846 -28.56 -3.96 27.28
N PRO A 847 -27.23 -3.84 27.24
CA PRO A 847 -26.48 -2.82 27.99
C PRO A 847 -26.59 -1.43 27.33
N LEU A 848 -27.77 -0.82 27.41
CA LEU A 848 -28.12 0.46 26.76
C LEU A 848 -28.27 1.64 27.73
N GLU A 849 -28.02 1.42 29.02
CA GLU A 849 -28.22 2.40 30.09
C GLU A 849 -27.36 3.66 29.89
N GLY A 850 -27.94 4.84 30.06
CA GLY A 850 -27.27 6.14 29.93
C GLY A 850 -26.94 6.57 28.50
N LEU A 851 -27.02 5.68 27.50
CA LEU A 851 -26.66 6.02 26.11
C LEU A 851 -27.63 7.05 25.48
N ALA A 852 -28.91 7.05 25.84
CA ALA A 852 -29.90 7.99 25.30
C ALA A 852 -29.58 9.45 25.65
N GLU A 853 -29.27 9.72 26.92
CA GLU A 853 -28.93 11.05 27.42
C GLU A 853 -27.69 11.63 26.75
N LEU A 854 -26.75 10.75 26.36
CA LEU A 854 -25.52 11.11 25.69
C LEU A 854 -25.72 11.29 24.18
N LEU A 855 -26.39 10.33 23.54
CA LEU A 855 -26.45 10.24 22.08
C LEU A 855 -27.61 11.00 21.47
N LEU A 856 -28.69 11.31 22.22
CA LEU A 856 -29.86 12.01 21.71
C LEU A 856 -30.06 13.38 22.41
N PRO A 857 -29.08 14.32 22.32
CA PRO A 857 -29.20 15.63 22.96
C PRO A 857 -30.36 16.48 22.42
N PHE A 858 -30.97 16.05 21.32
CA PHE A 858 -32.10 16.68 20.63
C PHE A 858 -33.43 15.94 20.83
N GLN A 859 -33.53 15.03 21.79
CA GLN A 859 -34.74 14.22 22.05
C GLN A 859 -36.03 15.05 22.18
N GLU A 860 -35.95 16.30 22.66
CA GLU A 860 -37.10 17.21 22.75
C GLU A 860 -37.70 17.54 21.38
N LEU A 861 -36.89 17.57 20.32
CA LEU A 861 -37.35 17.85 18.95
C LEU A 861 -38.19 16.70 18.36
N LEU A 862 -38.11 15.50 18.94
CA LEU A 862 -38.84 14.31 18.50
C LEU A 862 -40.30 14.33 18.94
N ALA A 863 -40.73 15.21 19.86
CA ALA A 863 -42.08 15.17 20.46
C ALA A 863 -43.21 15.27 19.43
N ASP A 864 -43.00 16.07 18.38
CA ASP A 864 -43.99 16.37 17.35
C ASP A 864 -43.57 15.89 15.95
N ARG A 865 -42.58 14.99 15.86
CA ARG A 865 -41.97 14.57 14.59
C ARG A 865 -41.91 13.05 14.48
N GLY A 866 -42.55 12.51 13.45
CA GLY A 866 -42.74 11.06 13.27
C GLY A 866 -41.54 10.29 12.71
N LEU A 867 -40.52 10.98 12.20
CA LEU A 867 -39.35 10.35 11.57
C LEU A 867 -38.03 10.95 12.08
N LEU A 868 -37.11 10.08 12.50
CA LEU A 868 -35.74 10.40 12.83
C LEU A 868 -34.82 9.76 11.77
N CYS A 869 -34.19 10.57 10.95
CA CYS A 869 -33.08 10.13 10.11
C CYS A 869 -31.76 10.40 10.82
N VAL A 870 -31.00 9.34 11.04
CA VAL A 870 -29.65 9.44 11.59
C VAL A 870 -28.66 9.18 10.49
N ALA A 871 -27.67 10.05 10.38
CA ALA A 871 -26.46 9.77 9.65
C ALA A 871 -25.39 9.41 10.69
N PRO A 872 -25.22 8.13 11.08
CA PRO A 872 -24.25 7.75 12.12
C PRO A 872 -22.81 7.89 11.63
N HIS A 873 -21.82 7.85 12.53
CA HIS A 873 -20.41 7.77 12.16
C HIS A 873 -19.63 6.78 13.04
N GLY A 874 -18.79 5.94 12.43
CA GLY A 874 -18.03 4.90 13.11
C GLY A 874 -18.92 3.95 13.92
N PRO A 875 -18.59 3.65 15.19
CA PRO A 875 -19.34 2.67 15.99
C PRO A 875 -20.83 2.96 16.19
N LEU A 876 -21.30 4.19 15.94
CA LEU A 876 -22.72 4.53 16.03
C LEU A 876 -23.59 3.82 15.00
N SER A 877 -23.04 3.39 13.86
CA SER A 877 -23.82 2.78 12.78
C SER A 877 -24.34 1.38 13.14
N VAL A 878 -23.73 0.71 14.11
CA VAL A 878 -24.15 -0.60 14.63
C VAL A 878 -24.89 -0.51 15.97
N LEU A 879 -25.00 0.68 16.56
CA LEU A 879 -25.76 0.88 17.79
C LEU A 879 -27.27 0.94 17.51
N PRO A 880 -28.11 0.26 18.33
CA PRO A 880 -29.55 0.22 18.12
C PRO A 880 -30.22 1.48 18.69
N LEU A 881 -30.06 2.62 18.02
CA LEU A 881 -30.58 3.92 18.51
C LEU A 881 -32.10 3.89 18.78
N GLY A 882 -32.85 3.08 18.03
CA GLY A 882 -34.30 2.91 18.22
C GLY A 882 -34.67 2.22 19.54
N ALA A 883 -33.74 1.48 20.14
CA ALA A 883 -33.90 0.78 21.41
C ALA A 883 -33.41 1.59 22.62
N LEU A 884 -32.88 2.80 22.40
CA LEU A 884 -32.54 3.71 23.50
C LEU A 884 -33.80 4.17 24.21
N ARG A 885 -33.76 4.19 25.55
CA ARG A 885 -34.87 4.67 26.37
C ARG A 885 -34.77 6.17 26.58
N LEU A 886 -35.82 6.90 26.20
CA LEU A 886 -35.97 8.32 26.46
C LEU A 886 -36.24 8.56 27.96
N PRO A 887 -36.12 9.80 28.47
CA PRO A 887 -36.32 10.12 29.89
C PRO A 887 -37.69 9.76 30.44
N ASP A 888 -38.71 9.63 29.58
CA ASP A 888 -40.06 9.19 29.93
C ASP A 888 -40.19 7.65 30.05
N GLY A 889 -39.10 6.91 29.81
CA GLY A 889 -39.00 5.46 29.90
C GLY A 889 -39.37 4.71 28.62
N ARG A 890 -39.93 5.38 27.59
CA ARG A 890 -40.28 4.73 26.32
C ARG A 890 -39.05 4.53 25.44
N TYR A 891 -39.09 3.54 24.55
CA TYR A 891 -38.07 3.40 23.52
C TYR A 891 -38.19 4.53 22.49
N CYS A 892 -37.08 4.98 21.92
CA CYS A 892 -37.06 5.99 20.87
C CYS A 892 -37.98 5.62 19.70
N VAL A 893 -38.04 4.34 19.34
CA VAL A 893 -38.93 3.83 18.28
C VAL A 893 -40.42 3.96 18.59
N GLU A 894 -40.82 4.13 19.85
CA GLU A 894 -42.23 4.37 20.19
C GLU A 894 -42.68 5.78 19.80
N GLN A 895 -41.73 6.72 19.71
CA GLN A 895 -41.96 8.13 19.44
C GLN A 895 -41.74 8.48 17.95
N ALA A 896 -40.63 8.03 17.36
CA ALA A 896 -40.29 8.31 15.96
C ALA A 896 -39.77 7.05 15.26
N ALA A 897 -40.11 6.88 13.97
CA ALA A 897 -39.49 5.87 13.13
C ALA A 897 -37.99 6.19 12.95
N LEU A 898 -37.13 5.17 12.93
CA LEU A 898 -35.69 5.35 12.74
C LEU A 898 -35.26 4.89 11.34
N VAL A 899 -34.52 5.74 10.64
CA VAL A 899 -33.83 5.40 9.38
C VAL A 899 -32.37 5.85 9.45
N TYR A 900 -31.46 5.06 8.89
CA TYR A 900 -30.06 5.42 8.73
C TYR A 900 -29.78 5.87 7.31
N THR A 901 -28.88 6.85 7.17
CA THR A 901 -28.33 7.24 5.87
C THR A 901 -26.81 7.31 5.96
N PRO A 902 -26.06 6.93 4.91
CA PRO A 902 -24.60 6.99 4.96
C PRO A 902 -24.09 8.39 5.32
N SER A 903 -24.55 9.41 4.62
CA SER A 903 -24.25 10.83 4.85
C SER A 903 -25.28 11.68 4.14
N ILE A 904 -25.23 12.99 4.29
CA ILE A 904 -26.17 13.89 3.61
C ILE A 904 -25.89 13.94 2.11
N SER A 905 -24.61 13.91 1.72
CA SER A 905 -24.15 13.81 0.34
C SER A 905 -24.51 12.46 -0.27
N GLY A 906 -24.36 11.38 0.50
CA GLY A 906 -24.76 10.04 0.10
C GLY A 906 -26.27 9.95 -0.14
N LEU A 907 -27.07 10.53 0.76
CA LEU A 907 -28.51 10.68 0.58
C LEU A 907 -28.85 11.45 -0.71
N ALA A 908 -28.17 12.57 -0.96
CA ALA A 908 -28.37 13.37 -2.18
C ALA A 908 -28.11 12.54 -3.45
N ALA A 909 -27.02 11.75 -3.45
CA ALA A 909 -26.68 10.85 -4.54
C ALA A 909 -27.73 9.74 -4.74
N LEU A 910 -28.16 9.09 -3.65
CA LEU A 910 -29.21 8.04 -3.68
C LEU A 910 -30.55 8.59 -4.21
N ARG A 911 -30.91 9.82 -3.85
CA ARG A 911 -32.10 10.52 -4.35
C ARG A 911 -31.98 10.86 -5.83
N ALA A 912 -30.82 11.35 -6.27
CA ALA A 912 -30.56 11.66 -7.68
C ALA A 912 -30.55 10.40 -8.57
N ALA A 913 -30.20 9.24 -8.01
CA ALA A 913 -30.20 7.94 -8.69
C ALA A 913 -31.61 7.30 -8.82
N ARG A 914 -32.69 8.00 -8.42
CA ARG A 914 -34.08 7.51 -8.48
C ARG A 914 -34.45 6.97 -9.86
N ARG A 915 -34.99 5.75 -9.89
CA ARG A 915 -35.42 5.05 -11.11
C ARG A 915 -36.93 4.84 -11.13
N THR A 916 -37.50 4.80 -12.34
CA THR A 916 -38.85 4.27 -12.55
C THR A 916 -38.82 2.75 -12.43
N GLY A 917 -39.65 2.20 -11.54
CA GLY A 917 -39.71 0.76 -11.29
C GLY A 917 -40.44 -0.01 -12.39
N SER A 918 -40.04 -1.26 -12.60
CA SER A 918 -40.71 -2.22 -13.50
C SER A 918 -41.90 -2.95 -12.85
N GLY A 919 -42.04 -2.87 -11.53
CA GLY A 919 -43.02 -3.62 -10.73
C GLY A 919 -42.60 -5.08 -10.47
N THR A 920 -41.30 -5.39 -10.46
CA THR A 920 -40.80 -6.76 -10.30
C THR A 920 -40.20 -6.97 -8.92
N ALA A 921 -40.58 -8.05 -8.23
CA ALA A 921 -40.02 -8.46 -6.94
C ALA A 921 -39.27 -9.79 -7.08
N LEU A 922 -38.09 -9.90 -6.49
CA LEU A 922 -37.30 -11.13 -6.39
C LEU A 922 -37.36 -11.66 -4.96
N CYS A 923 -37.68 -12.94 -4.81
CA CYS A 923 -37.64 -13.68 -3.55
C CYS A 923 -36.59 -14.78 -3.62
N VAL A 924 -35.59 -14.76 -2.75
CA VAL A 924 -34.55 -15.80 -2.66
C VAL A 924 -34.62 -16.45 -1.30
N ARG A 925 -34.71 -17.78 -1.25
CA ARG A 925 -34.85 -18.55 0.00
C ARG A 925 -33.97 -19.78 -0.02
N VAL A 926 -32.96 -19.83 0.86
CA VAL A 926 -32.00 -20.95 0.91
C VAL A 926 -31.80 -21.41 2.34
N ALA A 927 -32.18 -22.65 2.64
CA ALA A 927 -31.84 -23.31 3.91
C ALA A 927 -30.44 -23.93 3.82
N ALA A 928 -29.67 -23.87 4.92
CA ALA A 928 -28.47 -24.68 5.04
C ALA A 928 -28.86 -26.14 5.29
N GLU A 929 -27.94 -27.06 4.99
CA GLU A 929 -28.15 -28.50 5.22
C GLU A 929 -28.52 -28.80 6.68
N GLU A 930 -27.89 -28.10 7.62
CA GLU A 930 -28.10 -28.31 9.06
C GLU A 930 -29.48 -27.85 9.55
N ASP A 931 -30.15 -26.94 8.84
CA ASP A 931 -31.46 -26.41 9.25
C ASP A 931 -32.59 -27.43 9.01
N LEU A 932 -32.38 -28.36 8.07
CA LEU A 932 -33.37 -29.35 7.67
C LEU A 932 -33.26 -30.68 8.45
N ARG A 933 -32.13 -30.94 9.12
CA ARG A 933 -31.86 -32.21 9.84
C ARG A 933 -32.82 -32.49 11.00
N GLY A 934 -33.65 -31.53 11.41
CA GLY A 934 -34.66 -31.65 12.47
C GLY A 934 -36.13 -31.67 12.03
N GLY A 935 -36.42 -31.80 10.72
CA GLY A 935 -37.79 -31.80 10.18
C GLY A 935 -38.42 -30.40 10.07
N GLY A 936 -37.63 -29.34 10.22
CA GLY A 936 -38.01 -27.96 9.92
C GLY A 936 -37.87 -27.65 8.42
N SER A 937 -38.52 -26.58 7.99
CA SER A 937 -38.45 -26.06 6.62
C SER A 937 -37.41 -24.96 6.41
N GLY A 938 -36.73 -24.52 7.49
CA GLY A 938 -35.77 -23.41 7.46
C GLY A 938 -36.37 -22.15 6.82
N PHE A 939 -35.59 -21.50 5.97
CA PHE A 939 -36.02 -20.34 5.18
C PHE A 939 -36.98 -20.70 4.01
N GLU A 940 -37.14 -21.98 3.66
CA GLU A 940 -37.78 -22.42 2.40
C GLU A 940 -39.33 -22.57 2.49
N ALA A 941 -39.95 -22.52 3.68
CA ALA A 941 -41.42 -22.56 3.81
C ALA A 941 -42.12 -21.21 3.71
N GLU A 942 -41.38 -20.11 3.76
CA GLU A 942 -41.96 -18.77 3.88
C GLU A 942 -42.49 -18.27 2.53
N SER A 943 -43.68 -17.70 2.50
CA SER A 943 -44.29 -17.20 1.27
C SER A 943 -44.50 -15.70 1.38
N LEU A 944 -43.87 -14.93 0.50
CA LEU A 944 -44.22 -13.53 0.32
C LEU A 944 -45.63 -13.44 -0.27
N PRO A 945 -46.55 -12.69 0.36
CA PRO A 945 -47.87 -12.48 -0.21
C PRO A 945 -47.73 -11.78 -1.57
N ALA A 946 -48.30 -12.35 -2.63
CA ALA A 946 -48.31 -11.73 -3.94
C ALA A 946 -49.05 -10.38 -3.87
N GLY A 947 -48.32 -9.28 -3.74
CA GLY A 947 -48.88 -7.93 -3.74
C GLY A 947 -49.55 -7.63 -5.08
N ALA A 948 -50.68 -6.92 -5.03
CA ALA A 948 -51.36 -6.47 -6.24
C ALA A 948 -50.42 -5.61 -7.09
N GLY A 949 -50.28 -5.95 -8.38
CA GLY A 949 -49.45 -5.20 -9.33
C GLY A 949 -47.96 -5.55 -9.37
N TRP A 950 -47.48 -6.46 -8.51
CA TRP A 950 -46.09 -6.92 -8.53
C TRP A 950 -45.93 -8.25 -9.26
N ARG A 951 -44.91 -8.36 -10.12
CA ARG A 951 -44.47 -9.63 -10.70
C ARG A 951 -43.43 -10.27 -9.78
N LEU A 952 -43.80 -11.38 -9.14
CA LEU A 952 -42.90 -12.11 -8.25
C LEU A 952 -42.07 -13.14 -9.02
N SER A 953 -40.74 -13.08 -8.88
CA SER A 953 -39.79 -14.12 -9.27
C SER A 953 -39.24 -14.77 -8.00
N SER A 954 -39.17 -16.10 -7.96
CA SER A 954 -38.72 -16.85 -6.78
C SER A 954 -37.58 -17.79 -7.13
N LEU A 955 -36.55 -17.83 -6.29
CA LEU A 955 -35.47 -18.80 -6.31
C LEU A 955 -35.43 -19.50 -4.95
N THR A 956 -35.46 -20.83 -4.92
CA THR A 956 -35.53 -21.58 -3.65
C THR A 956 -34.63 -22.79 -3.66
N GLY A 957 -33.94 -23.02 -2.53
CA GLY A 957 -33.09 -24.19 -2.33
C GLY A 957 -32.02 -24.32 -3.43
N PRO A 958 -31.92 -25.48 -4.12
CA PRO A 958 -30.88 -25.71 -5.12
C PRO A 958 -30.85 -24.71 -6.28
N GLU A 959 -31.99 -24.11 -6.63
CA GLU A 959 -32.12 -23.16 -7.76
C GLU A 959 -31.46 -21.80 -7.49
N ALA A 960 -31.29 -21.44 -6.23
CA ALA A 960 -30.74 -20.16 -5.81
C ALA A 960 -29.20 -20.20 -5.79
N THR A 961 -28.58 -20.22 -6.97
CA THR A 961 -27.12 -20.11 -7.09
C THR A 961 -26.66 -18.65 -7.13
N PRO A 962 -25.41 -18.31 -6.77
CA PRO A 962 -24.89 -16.95 -6.90
C PRO A 962 -25.12 -16.33 -8.29
N GLN A 963 -24.93 -17.12 -9.35
CA GLN A 963 -25.12 -16.70 -10.74
C GLN A 963 -26.60 -16.39 -11.06
N GLU A 964 -27.52 -17.27 -10.65
CA GLU A 964 -28.96 -17.10 -10.90
C GLU A 964 -29.56 -15.95 -10.09
N VAL A 965 -29.06 -15.73 -8.86
CA VAL A 965 -29.43 -14.60 -8.02
C VAL A 965 -28.96 -13.29 -8.66
N LEU A 966 -27.67 -13.18 -9.03
CA LEU A 966 -27.13 -12.00 -9.71
C LEU A 966 -27.92 -11.66 -10.98
N ALA A 967 -28.21 -12.65 -11.83
CA ALA A 967 -28.96 -12.41 -13.07
C ALA A 967 -30.37 -11.84 -12.85
N ARG A 968 -31.06 -12.27 -11.78
CA ARG A 968 -32.42 -11.79 -11.47
C ARG A 968 -32.43 -10.50 -10.66
N ILE A 969 -31.40 -10.25 -9.85
CA ILE A 969 -31.33 -9.06 -8.99
C ILE A 969 -31.30 -7.78 -9.84
N GLU A 970 -30.68 -7.82 -11.02
CA GLU A 970 -30.57 -6.67 -11.94
C GLU A 970 -31.93 -6.22 -12.53
N GLN A 971 -32.91 -7.13 -12.55
CA GLN A 971 -34.23 -6.91 -13.14
C GLN A 971 -35.32 -6.58 -12.10
N ALA A 972 -35.02 -6.74 -10.81
CA ALA A 972 -35.98 -6.52 -9.74
C ALA A 972 -35.95 -5.06 -9.26
N ASP A 973 -37.08 -4.57 -8.74
CA ASP A 973 -37.19 -3.29 -8.03
C ASP A 973 -37.19 -3.49 -6.51
N LEU A 974 -37.60 -4.68 -6.06
CA LEU A 974 -37.58 -5.14 -4.68
C LEU A 974 -36.94 -6.54 -4.62
N ALA A 975 -35.94 -6.77 -3.76
CA ALA A 975 -35.46 -8.11 -3.44
C ALA A 975 -35.66 -8.43 -1.97
N TYR A 976 -36.19 -9.63 -1.68
CA TYR A 976 -36.23 -10.23 -0.36
C TYR A 976 -35.35 -11.48 -0.39
N ILE A 977 -34.30 -11.52 0.41
CA ILE A 977 -33.31 -12.60 0.41
C ILE A 977 -33.21 -13.17 1.83
N ALA A 978 -33.58 -14.44 1.99
CA ALA A 978 -33.52 -15.19 3.24
C ALA A 978 -32.53 -16.37 3.09
N CYS A 979 -31.39 -16.27 3.77
CA CYS A 979 -30.34 -17.29 3.78
C CYS A 979 -29.38 -17.08 4.96
N HIS A 980 -28.34 -17.90 5.10
CA HIS A 980 -27.26 -17.60 6.04
C HIS A 980 -26.32 -16.53 5.49
N GLY A 981 -25.84 -15.66 6.37
CA GLY A 981 -24.80 -14.68 6.07
C GLY A 981 -23.43 -15.17 6.52
N HIS A 982 -22.39 -14.77 5.79
CA HIS A 982 -21.01 -14.86 6.24
C HIS A 982 -20.43 -13.45 6.30
N GLN A 983 -19.77 -13.12 7.41
CA GLN A 983 -19.11 -11.84 7.60
C GLN A 983 -17.61 -12.05 7.66
N ASP A 984 -16.90 -11.26 6.87
CA ASP A 984 -15.46 -11.16 6.93
C ASP A 984 -15.11 -9.78 7.48
N HIS A 985 -14.68 -9.73 8.75
CA HIS A 985 -14.34 -8.49 9.43
C HIS A 985 -12.98 -7.92 8.97
N SER A 986 -12.12 -8.76 8.39
CA SER A 986 -10.80 -8.37 7.90
C SER A 986 -10.85 -7.79 6.49
N ASP A 987 -11.72 -8.34 5.65
CA ASP A 987 -12.00 -7.90 4.29
C ASP A 987 -13.52 -7.84 4.08
N PRO A 988 -14.17 -6.69 4.33
CA PRO A 988 -15.61 -6.56 4.17
C PRO A 988 -16.13 -6.94 2.78
N GLU A 989 -15.33 -6.80 1.73
CA GLU A 989 -15.70 -7.17 0.35
C GLU A 989 -15.84 -8.69 0.15
N ASN A 990 -15.34 -9.50 1.10
CA ASN A 990 -15.54 -10.95 1.16
C ASN A 990 -16.77 -11.38 1.96
N SER A 991 -17.45 -10.46 2.65
CA SER A 991 -18.74 -10.75 3.29
C SER A 991 -19.75 -11.22 2.24
N ALA A 992 -20.56 -12.22 2.57
CA ALA A 992 -21.31 -12.96 1.55
C ALA A 992 -22.66 -13.48 2.03
N LEU A 993 -23.53 -13.69 1.05
CA LEU A 993 -24.77 -14.47 1.19
C LEU A 993 -24.46 -15.92 0.82
N LEU A 994 -24.85 -16.85 1.69
CA LEU A 994 -24.63 -18.28 1.48
C LEU A 994 -25.80 -18.87 0.69
N LEU A 995 -25.47 -19.36 -0.50
CA LEU A 995 -26.38 -19.83 -1.55
C LEU A 995 -26.03 -21.25 -2.00
N SER A 996 -26.82 -21.82 -2.92
CA SER A 996 -26.63 -23.16 -3.48
C SER A 996 -25.52 -23.19 -4.56
N ASP A 997 -24.87 -24.35 -4.74
CA ASP A 997 -23.98 -24.61 -5.89
C ASP A 997 -24.70 -25.17 -7.13
N GLY A 998 -26.02 -25.29 -7.06
CA GLY A 998 -26.90 -25.85 -8.10
C GLY A 998 -27.17 -27.34 -7.95
N THR A 999 -26.41 -28.03 -7.09
CA THR A 999 -26.56 -29.47 -6.85
C THR A 999 -26.91 -29.81 -5.41
N GLU A 1000 -26.27 -29.12 -4.46
CA GLU A 1000 -26.44 -29.35 -3.03
C GLU A 1000 -26.71 -28.04 -2.28
N ARG A 1001 -27.30 -28.16 -1.09
CA ARG A 1001 -27.48 -27.03 -0.17
C ARG A 1001 -26.14 -26.69 0.48
N PRO A 1002 -25.92 -25.41 0.85
CA PRO A 1002 -24.72 -25.03 1.54
C PRO A 1002 -24.72 -25.53 3.00
N SER A 1003 -23.53 -25.67 3.58
CA SER A 1003 -23.35 -25.84 5.02
C SER A 1003 -23.08 -24.49 5.66
N ARG A 1004 -23.74 -24.18 6.77
CA ARG A 1004 -23.45 -22.96 7.55
C ARG A 1004 -22.04 -22.94 8.19
N HIS A 1005 -21.32 -24.06 8.12
CA HIS A 1005 -19.97 -24.24 8.64
C HIS A 1005 -18.92 -24.30 7.51
N ALA A 1006 -19.28 -23.92 6.28
CA ALA A 1006 -18.37 -23.94 5.15
C ALA A 1006 -17.19 -22.98 5.35
N ASP A 1007 -15.98 -23.49 5.12
CA ASP A 1007 -14.75 -22.69 5.09
C ASP A 1007 -14.77 -21.72 3.88
N PRO A 1008 -14.71 -20.39 4.10
CA PRO A 1008 -14.69 -19.38 3.05
C PRO A 1008 -13.52 -19.49 2.06
N ALA A 1009 -12.40 -20.12 2.48
CA ALA A 1009 -11.22 -20.33 1.63
C ALA A 1009 -11.34 -21.58 0.74
N SER A 1010 -12.33 -22.44 1.00
CA SER A 1010 -12.50 -23.69 0.25
C SER A 1010 -12.90 -23.43 -1.22
N ARG A 1011 -12.51 -24.34 -2.13
CA ARG A 1011 -12.95 -24.26 -3.54
C ARG A 1011 -14.47 -24.31 -3.70
N ARG A 1012 -15.17 -24.95 -2.75
CA ARG A 1012 -16.64 -25.03 -2.72
C ARG A 1012 -17.26 -23.67 -2.37
N ALA A 1013 -16.60 -22.88 -1.51
CA ALA A 1013 -17.06 -21.53 -1.16
C ALA A 1013 -17.21 -20.62 -2.40
N ARG A 1014 -16.32 -20.74 -3.39
CA ARG A 1014 -16.43 -19.96 -4.65
C ARG A 1014 -17.72 -20.19 -5.44
N ARG A 1015 -18.43 -21.30 -5.20
CA ARG A 1015 -19.68 -21.65 -5.90
C ARG A 1015 -20.93 -21.39 -5.07
N THR A 1016 -20.78 -21.17 -3.77
CA THR A 1016 -21.89 -21.04 -2.82
C THR A 1016 -21.95 -19.65 -2.18
N PHE A 1017 -20.88 -18.86 -2.21
CA PHE A 1017 -20.85 -17.52 -1.63
C PHE A 1017 -21.12 -16.49 -2.73
N LEU A 1018 -22.18 -15.69 -2.57
CA LEU A 1018 -22.35 -14.44 -3.29
C LEU A 1018 -21.77 -13.31 -2.45
N ARG A 1019 -20.55 -12.87 -2.79
CA ARG A 1019 -19.79 -11.89 -2.01
C ARG A 1019 -20.19 -10.45 -2.36
N ALA A 1020 -19.89 -9.52 -1.46
CA ALA A 1020 -20.04 -8.09 -1.71
C ALA A 1020 -19.30 -7.64 -2.98
N ARG A 1021 -18.06 -8.13 -3.20
CA ARG A 1021 -17.30 -7.88 -4.44
C ARG A 1021 -17.97 -8.41 -5.71
N ASP A 1022 -18.79 -9.45 -5.62
CA ASP A 1022 -19.48 -10.02 -6.80
C ASP A 1022 -20.65 -9.13 -7.24
N LEU A 1023 -21.16 -8.27 -6.35
CA LEU A 1023 -22.15 -7.25 -6.67
C LEU A 1023 -21.50 -6.01 -7.32
N ALA A 1024 -20.17 -5.91 -7.35
CA ALA A 1024 -19.46 -4.79 -7.94
C ALA A 1024 -19.69 -4.73 -9.46
N GLY A 1025 -20.30 -3.64 -9.93
CA GLY A 1025 -20.64 -3.44 -11.34
C GLY A 1025 -21.99 -4.01 -11.78
N SER A 1026 -22.65 -4.80 -10.93
CA SER A 1026 -24.04 -5.23 -11.16
C SER A 1026 -25.03 -4.14 -10.76
N ARG A 1027 -26.17 -4.11 -11.47
CA ARG A 1027 -27.31 -3.29 -11.08
C ARG A 1027 -28.05 -3.95 -9.93
N THR A 1028 -28.43 -3.20 -8.91
CA THR A 1028 -29.23 -3.73 -7.78
C THR A 1028 -30.64 -3.11 -7.73
N PRO A 1029 -31.60 -3.75 -7.05
CA PRO A 1029 -32.98 -3.29 -6.92
C PRO A 1029 -33.08 -1.98 -6.15
N SER A 1030 -34.19 -1.25 -6.27
CA SER A 1030 -34.38 -0.01 -5.48
C SER A 1030 -34.47 -0.28 -3.98
N HIS A 1031 -35.04 -1.43 -3.60
CA HIS A 1031 -35.18 -1.86 -2.21
C HIS A 1031 -34.67 -3.29 -2.04
N VAL A 1032 -33.90 -3.54 -0.99
CA VAL A 1032 -33.42 -4.87 -0.64
C VAL A 1032 -33.70 -5.14 0.83
N VAL A 1033 -34.35 -6.28 1.11
CA VAL A 1033 -34.61 -6.80 2.45
C VAL A 1033 -33.79 -8.07 2.61
N LEU A 1034 -32.81 -8.04 3.51
CA LEU A 1034 -31.97 -9.18 3.84
C LEU A 1034 -32.43 -9.78 5.17
N ARG A 1035 -32.79 -11.06 5.14
CA ARG A 1035 -32.89 -11.92 6.31
C ARG A 1035 -31.72 -12.90 6.29
N ALA A 1036 -30.54 -12.35 6.51
CA ALA A 1036 -29.30 -13.09 6.62
C ALA A 1036 -28.55 -12.65 7.88
N CYS A 1037 -28.25 -13.60 8.76
CA CYS A 1037 -27.74 -13.29 10.09
C CYS A 1037 -26.50 -12.39 10.05
N SER A 1038 -26.55 -11.33 10.85
CA SER A 1038 -25.49 -10.33 11.06
C SER A 1038 -24.95 -9.63 9.82
N VAL A 1039 -25.45 -9.84 8.60
CA VAL A 1039 -24.86 -9.23 7.37
C VAL A 1039 -24.88 -7.70 7.33
N GLY A 1040 -25.65 -7.05 8.20
CA GLY A 1040 -25.65 -5.61 8.40
C GLY A 1040 -24.65 -5.11 9.45
N TRP A 1041 -24.06 -6.01 10.23
CA TRP A 1041 -22.96 -5.69 11.14
C TRP A 1041 -21.69 -5.40 10.33
N HIS A 1042 -20.81 -4.58 10.88
CA HIS A 1042 -19.45 -4.44 10.40
C HIS A 1042 -18.55 -4.10 11.59
N GLU A 1043 -17.24 -4.24 11.41
CA GLU A 1043 -16.27 -3.86 12.45
C GLU A 1043 -16.51 -2.38 12.82
N PRO A 1044 -16.85 -2.06 14.09
CA PRO A 1044 -17.22 -0.69 14.49
C PRO A 1044 -16.03 0.28 14.39
N ASP A 1045 -14.81 -0.24 14.45
CA ASP A 1045 -13.57 0.51 14.31
C ASP A 1045 -13.02 0.51 12.88
N HIS A 1046 -13.79 0.07 11.88
CA HIS A 1046 -13.32 0.19 10.49
C HIS A 1046 -13.11 1.68 10.16
N PRO A 1047 -11.87 2.09 9.89
CA PRO A 1047 -11.60 3.51 9.80
C PRO A 1047 -12.26 4.11 8.54
N GLY A 1048 -12.94 5.24 8.70
CA GLY A 1048 -13.45 6.09 7.60
C GLY A 1048 -14.60 5.56 6.74
N GLU A 1049 -15.24 4.44 7.10
CA GLU A 1049 -16.44 3.95 6.42
C GLU A 1049 -17.54 3.51 7.41
N ASP A 1050 -18.69 4.18 7.37
CA ASP A 1050 -19.79 3.95 8.33
C ASP A 1050 -20.61 2.70 8.03
N PHE A 1051 -20.49 2.17 6.81
CA PHE A 1051 -21.16 0.97 6.35
C PHE A 1051 -20.20 0.23 5.41
N THR A 1052 -19.97 -1.06 5.64
CA THR A 1052 -19.10 -1.90 4.80
C THR A 1052 -19.79 -3.20 4.39
N GLY A 1053 -19.13 -3.99 3.53
CA GLY A 1053 -19.64 -5.29 3.08
C GLY A 1053 -20.90 -5.21 2.23
N LEU A 1054 -21.85 -6.13 2.49
CA LEU A 1054 -23.04 -6.31 1.65
C LEU A 1054 -23.94 -5.06 1.56
N PRO A 1055 -24.28 -4.35 2.66
CA PRO A 1055 -25.09 -3.13 2.56
C PRO A 1055 -24.45 -2.07 1.66
N ARG A 1056 -23.14 -1.83 1.78
CA ARG A 1056 -22.42 -0.89 0.91
C ARG A 1056 -22.44 -1.34 -0.54
N ALA A 1057 -22.11 -2.60 -0.82
CA ALA A 1057 -22.12 -3.13 -2.18
C ALA A 1057 -23.50 -2.99 -2.85
N LEU A 1058 -24.59 -3.19 -2.10
CA LEU A 1058 -25.95 -2.99 -2.59
C LEU A 1058 -26.24 -1.52 -2.92
N LEU A 1059 -25.88 -0.59 -2.03
CA LEU A 1059 -26.03 0.86 -2.27
C LEU A 1059 -25.24 1.29 -3.52
N ARG A 1060 -23.98 0.84 -3.65
CA ARG A 1060 -23.12 1.06 -4.83
C ARG A 1060 -23.77 0.58 -6.13
N GLY A 1061 -24.47 -0.55 -6.08
CA GLY A 1061 -25.13 -1.15 -7.24
C GLY A 1061 -26.41 -0.44 -7.70
N GLY A 1062 -26.96 0.51 -6.94
CA GLY A 1062 -28.25 1.13 -7.26
C GLY A 1062 -29.31 1.08 -6.15
N THR A 1063 -29.08 0.35 -5.06
CA THR A 1063 -30.08 0.20 -4.01
C THR A 1063 -30.27 1.50 -3.26
N ARG A 1064 -31.52 1.95 -3.14
CA ARG A 1064 -31.87 3.17 -2.40
C ARG A 1064 -32.06 2.88 -0.93
N THR A 1065 -32.66 1.74 -0.60
CA THR A 1065 -32.88 1.34 0.79
C THR A 1065 -32.53 -0.12 0.99
N VAL A 1066 -31.59 -0.39 1.90
CA VAL A 1066 -31.24 -1.74 2.36
C VAL A 1066 -31.79 -1.93 3.78
N LEU A 1067 -32.51 -3.01 4.02
CA LEU A 1067 -32.91 -3.43 5.36
C LEU A 1067 -32.16 -4.73 5.69
N ALA A 1068 -31.21 -4.67 6.61
CA ALA A 1068 -30.37 -5.80 7.00
C ALA A 1068 -30.22 -5.86 8.53
N PRO A 1069 -30.08 -7.07 9.12
CA PRO A 1069 -29.90 -7.21 10.56
C PRO A 1069 -28.45 -6.94 10.97
N VAL A 1070 -28.27 -6.17 12.04
CA VAL A 1070 -26.94 -5.90 12.64
C VAL A 1070 -26.49 -6.96 13.65
N TRP A 1071 -27.29 -8.00 13.94
CA TRP A 1071 -26.90 -9.13 14.79
C TRP A 1071 -27.74 -10.37 14.47
N GLN A 1072 -27.50 -11.51 15.15
CA GLN A 1072 -28.34 -12.69 14.98
C GLN A 1072 -29.71 -12.48 15.62
N VAL A 1073 -30.77 -12.67 14.83
CA VAL A 1073 -32.16 -12.55 15.29
C VAL A 1073 -32.84 -13.91 15.24
N ASP A 1074 -33.78 -14.14 16.15
CA ASP A 1074 -34.61 -15.33 16.13
C ASP A 1074 -35.37 -15.47 14.81
N GLY A 1075 -35.34 -16.68 14.23
CA GLY A 1075 -35.90 -16.96 12.92
C GLY A 1075 -37.40 -16.68 12.83
N THR A 1076 -38.17 -17.00 13.89
CA THR A 1076 -39.64 -16.83 13.87
C THR A 1076 -40.03 -15.35 13.94
N SER A 1077 -39.46 -14.60 14.88
CA SER A 1077 -39.75 -13.18 15.06
C SER A 1077 -39.28 -12.33 13.88
N SER A 1078 -38.10 -12.62 13.32
CA SER A 1078 -37.59 -11.92 12.13
C SER A 1078 -38.42 -12.18 10.87
N ALA A 1079 -38.92 -13.41 10.67
CA ALA A 1079 -39.85 -13.70 9.56
C ALA A 1079 -41.13 -12.88 9.69
N ALA A 1080 -41.78 -12.93 10.86
CA ALA A 1080 -43.03 -12.21 11.10
C ALA A 1080 -42.88 -10.70 10.86
N LEU A 1081 -41.77 -10.10 11.35
CA LEU A 1081 -41.48 -8.69 11.14
C LEU A 1081 -41.27 -8.37 9.66
N LEU A 1082 -40.39 -9.10 8.96
CA LEU A 1082 -39.99 -8.75 7.60
C LEU A 1082 -41.04 -9.12 6.54
N ASP A 1083 -41.84 -10.15 6.75
CA ASP A 1083 -42.98 -10.49 5.89
C ASP A 1083 -44.03 -9.38 5.93
N GLU A 1084 -44.29 -8.85 7.12
CA GLU A 1084 -45.21 -7.73 7.29
C GLU A 1084 -44.70 -6.46 6.61
N VAL A 1085 -43.42 -6.15 6.81
CA VAL A 1085 -42.76 -4.99 6.19
C VAL A 1085 -42.81 -5.11 4.66
N THR A 1086 -42.36 -6.24 4.13
CA THR A 1086 -42.29 -6.47 2.68
C THR A 1086 -43.69 -6.45 2.07
N GLY A 1087 -44.66 -7.08 2.71
CA GLY A 1087 -46.05 -7.06 2.27
C GLY A 1087 -46.68 -5.66 2.28
N ALA A 1088 -46.34 -4.83 3.27
CA ALA A 1088 -46.78 -3.43 3.30
C ALA A 1088 -46.10 -2.59 2.21
N VAL A 1089 -44.81 -2.78 1.97
CA VAL A 1089 -44.06 -2.12 0.87
C VAL A 1089 -44.66 -2.47 -0.49
N MET A 1090 -45.00 -3.74 -0.72
CA MET A 1090 -45.67 -4.16 -1.95
C MET A 1090 -47.07 -3.54 -2.12
N ARG A 1091 -47.71 -3.08 -1.04
CA ARG A 1091 -48.99 -2.33 -1.06
C ARG A 1091 -48.80 -0.80 -1.20
N GLY A 1092 -47.57 -0.34 -1.43
CA GLY A 1092 -47.26 1.09 -1.63
C GLY A 1092 -47.02 1.88 -0.35
N ARG A 1093 -46.90 1.23 0.82
CA ARG A 1093 -46.40 1.91 2.03
C ARG A 1093 -44.89 2.13 1.89
N PRO A 1094 -44.36 3.28 2.32
CA PRO A 1094 -42.91 3.46 2.39
C PRO A 1094 -42.29 2.55 3.46
N MET A 1095 -41.07 2.07 3.20
CA MET A 1095 -40.41 1.04 4.01
C MET A 1095 -40.22 1.45 5.48
N TRP A 1096 -39.80 2.68 5.74
CA TRP A 1096 -39.62 3.19 7.11
C TRP A 1096 -40.91 3.10 7.93
N ARG A 1097 -42.05 3.42 7.31
CA ARG A 1097 -43.34 3.41 7.97
C ARG A 1097 -43.85 1.98 8.18
N ALA A 1098 -43.64 1.12 7.19
CA ALA A 1098 -43.95 -0.29 7.29
C ALA A 1098 -43.19 -0.96 8.46
N LEU A 1099 -41.89 -0.69 8.59
CA LEU A 1099 -41.07 -1.17 9.70
C LEU A 1099 -41.54 -0.59 11.03
N TRP A 1100 -41.77 0.72 11.09
CA TRP A 1100 -42.21 1.38 12.33
C TRP A 1100 -43.52 0.79 12.87
N ASP A 1101 -44.51 0.59 11.99
CA ASP A 1101 -45.80 -0.01 12.37
C ASP A 1101 -45.64 -1.47 12.81
N ALA A 1102 -44.68 -2.20 12.26
CA ALA A 1102 -44.39 -3.58 12.63
C ALA A 1102 -43.68 -3.68 13.99
N GLN A 1103 -42.68 -2.83 14.23
CA GLN A 1103 -41.98 -2.73 15.52
C GLN A 1103 -42.94 -2.36 16.66
N ARG A 1104 -43.82 -1.37 16.43
CA ARG A 1104 -44.83 -0.96 17.43
C ARG A 1104 -45.86 -2.05 17.72
N ARG A 1105 -46.19 -2.88 16.74
CA ARG A 1105 -47.07 -4.05 16.95
C ARG A 1105 -46.40 -5.11 17.81
N MET A 1106 -45.13 -5.42 17.57
CA MET A 1106 -44.37 -6.35 18.41
C MET A 1106 -44.22 -5.84 19.85
N LEU A 1107 -44.03 -4.53 20.02
CA LEU A 1107 -43.99 -3.89 21.35
C LEU A 1107 -45.33 -3.98 22.10
N ALA A 1108 -46.45 -3.94 21.39
CA ALA A 1108 -47.79 -3.99 21.94
C ALA A 1108 -48.40 -5.40 22.02
N ASP A 1109 -47.69 -6.45 21.59
CA ASP A 1109 -48.19 -7.84 21.61
C ASP A 1109 -48.20 -8.40 23.03
N ALA A 1110 -49.37 -8.34 23.67
CA ALA A 1110 -49.58 -8.85 25.02
C ALA A 1110 -49.52 -10.38 25.10
N ASP A 1111 -49.88 -11.09 24.02
CA ASP A 1111 -49.91 -12.56 23.98
C ASP A 1111 -48.48 -13.14 23.88
N HIS A 1112 -47.56 -12.37 23.30
CA HIS A 1112 -46.14 -12.71 23.17
C HIS A 1112 -45.24 -11.62 23.74
N ALA A 1113 -45.41 -11.28 25.03
CA ALA A 1113 -44.68 -10.21 25.70
C ALA A 1113 -43.14 -10.25 25.53
N TYR A 1114 -42.53 -11.41 25.30
CA TYR A 1114 -41.09 -11.51 25.01
C TYR A 1114 -40.67 -10.81 23.71
N LEU A 1115 -41.58 -10.68 22.72
CA LEU A 1115 -41.36 -9.95 21.46
C LEU A 1115 -41.18 -8.45 21.66
N SER A 1116 -41.59 -7.90 22.80
CA SER A 1116 -41.34 -6.49 23.15
C SER A 1116 -39.86 -6.21 23.40
N HIS A 1117 -39.03 -7.23 23.64
CA HIS A 1117 -37.60 -7.06 23.87
C HIS A 1117 -36.87 -6.59 22.61
N PRO A 1118 -35.96 -5.58 22.68
CA PRO A 1118 -35.25 -5.03 21.52
C PRO A 1118 -34.52 -6.04 20.64
N TYR A 1119 -34.08 -7.16 21.22
CA TYR A 1119 -33.50 -8.29 20.49
C TYR A 1119 -34.27 -8.67 19.21
N HIS A 1120 -35.60 -8.63 19.26
CA HIS A 1120 -36.46 -9.11 18.18
C HIS A 1120 -36.67 -8.10 17.04
N TRP A 1121 -36.54 -6.80 17.30
CA TRP A 1121 -37.01 -5.75 16.39
C TRP A 1121 -36.01 -4.62 16.16
N ALA A 1122 -35.04 -4.40 17.07
CA ALA A 1122 -34.05 -3.33 16.98
C ALA A 1122 -32.85 -3.69 16.09
N ALA A 1123 -32.75 -4.96 15.67
CA ALA A 1123 -31.73 -5.43 14.75
C ALA A 1123 -31.83 -4.80 13.36
N PHE A 1124 -33.03 -4.31 13.00
CA PHE A 1124 -33.37 -3.86 11.66
C PHE A 1124 -33.56 -2.35 11.64
N VAL A 1125 -32.77 -1.67 10.82
CA VAL A 1125 -32.91 -0.23 10.53
C VAL A 1125 -32.80 -0.06 9.00
N PRO A 1126 -33.71 0.68 8.34
CA PRO A 1126 -33.59 0.96 6.92
C PRO A 1126 -32.36 1.85 6.68
N LEU A 1127 -31.44 1.42 5.83
CA LEU A 1127 -30.24 2.14 5.44
C LEU A 1127 -30.40 2.74 4.04
N GLY A 1128 -30.20 4.05 3.92
CA GLY A 1128 -30.16 4.80 2.66
C GLY A 1128 -31.19 5.91 2.62
N ASP A 1129 -32.02 5.91 1.58
CA ASP A 1129 -33.10 6.88 1.38
C ASP A 1129 -34.44 6.33 1.91
N TRP A 1130 -35.17 7.14 2.69
CA TRP A 1130 -36.47 6.80 3.26
C TRP A 1130 -37.66 7.15 2.36
N SER A 1131 -37.45 7.96 1.33
CA SER A 1131 -38.52 8.69 0.64
C SER A 1131 -39.00 8.11 -0.68
#